data_AF-A0A2D5KAZ2-F1
#
_entry.id   AF-A0A2D5KAZ2-F1
#
_cell.length_a   1.000
_cell.length_b   1.000
_cell.length_c   1.000
_cell.angle_alpha   90.00
_cell.angle_beta   90.00
_cell.angle_gamma   90.00
#
_symmetry.space_group_name_H-M   'P 1'
#
loop_
_entity.id
_entity.type
_entity.pdbx_description
1 polymer ?
#
loop_
_entity_poly.entity_id
_entity_poly.type
_entity_poly.pdbx_seq_one_letter_code
_entity_poly.pdbx_strand_id
1 'polypeptide(L)'
;MRKIQIFIYFGLLAITLQSCKINSAFEALEVYNYFKAKKLFEKKVDNKIVAAPYGLSLIYGRNDNPFYNLDSAYKFIYMADSNWAKLNDKQKEKLQKHKVDSMSVQNWKDSIDVKRFEIVNKAKELNLVIQYIQKHPQSTRLPQAIRLRDSLAFVKANKENTSLAFEEFLQNFPNAEEALVAQNRYEKLLFEEKTVSNQLEDYRTFVEEHPQSPFVGEAQDSIFYKSTADQTIDAYYNFIQQNPNNPHLNEAWRKLYERYMINYSPERIAEFRIDYPDYPFVDELMMDIELARKPFLPFKSDGAWGFIDLEGNVMIEPQFQSVEKFNEGLALVVKEGKVGFVDKSGQVVIPLIYEDAESFRSSLAIVAKDDYYGIIDRTNKVILPLEYDFVGHFYDGLALVANDTAYGYTNKSGEIVIPITLDYAGDFQNGLALVEQNSLKGFINTQGRVVVPIEYKWLEPFQKNGLARAKKDSLFGLINQQSTVVLPFEYDAIGEFSNHLALVAKEGKYGYVNDSAQLKVESNFDFRRDALNWGKFEGNYAKYMLKEKFGIIDTSGKRVFPAIFENIGSYNDSNYIAVKKNGKWGYTNQELSLVIPYQYNFAESFVDTLAKVKLGNYWGLIDKEGEQLLENEFDDIQITSFGFIVEKDGLKGVLNPLFQEIIPFLYDKIELFSEDILLLEKGESLGYYKISEAKYIGIDSGEK
;
A
#
# COMPACT_ATOMS: atom_id res chain seq x y z
N MET A 1 80.47 -78.47 52.50
CA MET A 1 80.47 -79.92 52.75
C MET A 1 79.65 -80.21 53.99
N ARG A 2 78.85 -81.29 54.02
CA ARG A 2 78.18 -81.87 55.20
C ARG A 2 76.82 -81.28 55.65
N LYS A 3 75.99 -82.23 56.14
CA LYS A 3 75.15 -82.24 57.36
C LYS A 3 73.96 -81.28 57.41
N ILE A 4 72.72 -81.79 57.59
CA ILE A 4 72.08 -82.19 58.86
C ILE A 4 71.85 -80.98 59.81
N GLN A 5 70.62 -80.94 60.37
CA GLN A 5 70.18 -80.25 61.61
C GLN A 5 69.85 -78.75 61.52
N ILE A 6 68.88 -78.17 62.24
CA ILE A 6 67.73 -78.60 63.06
C ILE A 6 67.05 -77.29 63.50
N PHE A 7 65.71 -77.28 63.60
CA PHE A 7 64.87 -76.33 64.37
C PHE A 7 64.92 -74.84 63.92
N ILE A 8 63.91 -73.98 64.13
CA ILE A 8 63.08 -73.74 65.31
C ILE A 8 61.72 -73.20 64.88
N TYR A 9 60.69 -73.73 65.53
CA TYR A 9 59.32 -73.27 65.61
C TYR A 9 59.28 -71.86 66.24
N PHE A 10 59.12 -70.79 65.46
CA PHE A 10 58.70 -69.48 66.00
C PHE A 10 58.06 -68.63 64.89
N GLY A 11 56.73 -68.69 64.80
CA GLY A 11 56.00 -67.91 63.80
C GLY A 11 54.48 -67.96 63.87
N LEU A 12 53.89 -68.55 64.91
CA LEU A 12 52.43 -68.54 65.13
C LEU A 12 51.98 -67.54 66.21
N LEU A 13 52.93 -66.78 66.79
CA LEU A 13 52.63 -65.72 67.75
C LEU A 13 52.50 -64.32 67.13
N ALA A 14 52.65 -64.17 65.81
CA ALA A 14 52.45 -62.88 65.13
C ALA A 14 50.98 -62.66 64.71
N ILE A 15 50.16 -63.71 64.65
CA ILE A 15 48.76 -63.63 64.18
C ILE A 15 47.78 -63.40 65.34
N THR A 16 48.11 -63.78 66.58
CA THR A 16 47.25 -63.53 67.77
C THR A 16 47.42 -62.11 68.33
N LEU A 17 48.64 -61.56 68.32
CA LEU A 17 48.94 -60.17 68.74
C LEU A 17 48.33 -59.10 67.82
N GLN A 18 48.01 -59.45 66.57
CA GLN A 18 47.33 -58.56 65.62
C GLN A 18 45.83 -58.40 65.96
N SER A 19 45.16 -59.47 66.44
CA SER A 19 43.73 -59.44 66.78
C SER A 19 43.42 -58.76 68.13
N CYS A 20 44.31 -58.92 69.13
CA CYS A 20 44.10 -58.39 70.48
C CYS A 20 44.07 -56.85 70.53
N LYS A 21 44.87 -56.18 69.66
CA LYS A 21 44.95 -54.71 69.63
C LYS A 21 43.78 -54.02 68.91
N ILE A 22 43.11 -54.71 67.99
CA ILE A 22 41.90 -54.20 67.32
C ILE A 22 40.72 -54.26 68.29
N ASN A 23 40.59 -55.35 69.06
CA ASN A 23 39.56 -55.46 70.10
C ASN A 23 39.70 -54.33 71.14
N SER A 24 40.91 -54.11 71.66
CA SER A 24 41.17 -53.00 72.59
C SER A 24 40.96 -51.61 71.98
N ALA A 25 41.00 -51.47 70.66
CA ALA A 25 40.72 -50.21 69.98
C ALA A 25 39.20 -49.93 69.94
N PHE A 26 38.38 -50.95 69.65
CA PHE A 26 36.92 -50.85 69.73
C PHE A 26 36.41 -50.71 71.17
N GLU A 27 36.96 -51.44 72.14
CA GLU A 27 36.65 -51.25 73.57
C GLU A 27 36.93 -49.82 74.03
N ALA A 28 38.07 -49.24 73.61
CA ALA A 28 38.39 -47.84 73.89
C ALA A 28 37.41 -46.86 73.22
N LEU A 29 36.90 -47.21 72.03
CA LEU A 29 35.90 -46.42 71.30
C LEU A 29 34.52 -46.47 71.99
N GLU A 30 34.12 -47.61 72.53
CA GLU A 30 32.83 -47.79 73.24
C GLU A 30 32.75 -46.96 74.54
N VAL A 31 33.88 -46.76 75.23
CA VAL A 31 33.97 -45.90 76.42
C VAL A 31 34.42 -44.47 76.10
N TYR A 32 34.29 -44.02 74.84
CA TYR A 32 34.58 -42.65 74.40
C TYR A 32 36.04 -42.20 74.61
N ASN A 33 36.99 -43.13 74.74
CA ASN A 33 38.43 -42.83 74.83
C ASN A 33 39.06 -42.71 73.43
N TYR A 34 38.70 -41.62 72.74
CA TYR A 34 39.08 -41.37 71.35
C TYR A 34 40.59 -41.30 71.11
N PHE A 35 41.38 -40.74 72.04
CA PHE A 35 42.83 -40.65 71.91
C PHE A 35 43.49 -42.05 71.88
N LYS A 36 43.06 -42.94 72.79
CA LYS A 36 43.55 -44.32 72.85
C LYS A 36 43.08 -45.10 71.63
N ALA A 37 41.80 -45.00 71.27
CA ALA A 37 41.22 -45.70 70.12
C ALA A 37 41.91 -45.28 68.81
N LYS A 38 42.08 -43.98 68.55
CA LYS A 38 42.76 -43.43 67.36
C LYS A 38 44.19 -43.95 67.24
N LYS A 39 44.99 -43.84 68.31
CA LYS A 39 46.37 -44.33 68.34
C LYS A 39 46.47 -45.84 68.05
N LEU A 40 45.50 -46.62 68.52
CA LEU A 40 45.47 -48.06 68.29
C LEU A 40 45.06 -48.41 66.85
N PHE A 41 44.07 -47.72 66.29
CA PHE A 41 43.67 -47.93 64.89
C PHE A 41 44.71 -47.43 63.89
N GLU A 42 45.34 -46.26 64.10
CA GLU A 42 46.38 -45.70 63.20
C GLU A 42 47.57 -46.64 63.03
N LYS A 43 47.99 -47.31 64.09
CA LYS A 43 49.07 -48.33 64.06
C LYS A 43 48.72 -49.58 63.25
N LYS A 44 47.47 -49.71 62.82
CA LYS A 44 46.91 -50.88 62.14
C LYS A 44 46.20 -50.55 60.82
N VAL A 45 46.28 -49.30 60.36
CA VAL A 45 45.78 -48.93 59.03
C VAL A 45 46.63 -49.64 57.98
N ASP A 46 46.00 -50.56 57.26
CA ASP A 46 46.54 -51.25 56.10
C ASP A 46 45.41 -51.39 55.09
N ASN A 47 45.72 -51.31 53.80
CA ASN A 47 44.82 -51.54 52.67
C ASN A 47 44.26 -52.98 52.62
N LYS A 48 44.59 -53.84 53.59
CA LYS A 48 44.10 -55.21 53.72
C LYS A 48 43.18 -55.43 54.93
N ILE A 49 42.92 -54.41 55.74
CA ILE A 49 42.18 -54.54 57.01
C ILE A 49 40.99 -53.57 57.01
N VAL A 50 39.78 -54.10 57.20
CA VAL A 50 38.53 -53.30 57.28
C VAL A 50 38.35 -52.63 58.64
N ALA A 51 38.72 -53.33 59.72
CA ALA A 51 38.41 -52.93 61.09
C ALA A 51 39.01 -51.57 61.48
N ALA A 52 40.28 -51.33 61.12
CA ALA A 52 41.00 -50.12 61.50
C ALA A 52 40.55 -48.86 60.73
N PRO A 53 40.40 -48.89 59.39
CA PRO A 53 39.75 -47.81 58.65
C PRO A 53 38.30 -47.57 59.10
N TYR A 54 37.50 -48.61 59.37
CA TYR A 54 36.15 -48.44 59.91
C TYR A 54 36.16 -47.71 61.26
N GLY A 55 36.97 -48.17 62.22
CA GLY A 55 37.12 -47.54 63.53
C GLY A 55 37.63 -46.10 63.46
N LEU A 56 38.60 -45.80 62.59
CA LEU A 56 39.05 -44.41 62.37
C LEU A 56 37.94 -43.55 61.77
N SER A 57 37.17 -44.07 60.83
CA SER A 57 36.05 -43.31 60.25
C SER A 57 34.99 -42.94 61.28
N LEU A 58 34.76 -43.80 62.28
CA LEU A 58 33.86 -43.49 63.41
C LEU A 58 34.42 -42.36 64.28
N ILE A 59 35.73 -42.37 64.56
CA ILE A 59 36.39 -41.30 65.34
C ILE A 59 36.31 -39.97 64.60
N TYR A 60 36.79 -39.96 63.35
CA TYR A 60 36.82 -38.75 62.52
C TYR A 60 35.40 -38.23 62.16
N GLY A 61 34.38 -39.09 62.15
CA GLY A 61 33.02 -38.74 61.72
C GLY A 61 32.05 -38.32 62.83
N ARG A 62 32.46 -38.38 64.10
CA ARG A 62 31.66 -37.91 65.24
C ARG A 62 32.15 -36.55 65.72
N ASN A 63 31.23 -35.62 65.92
CA ASN A 63 31.51 -34.24 66.32
C ASN A 63 31.67 -34.04 67.84
N ASP A 64 31.63 -35.12 68.62
CA ASP A 64 31.77 -35.15 70.07
C ASP A 64 33.23 -35.34 70.53
N ASN A 65 34.20 -35.22 69.62
CA ASN A 65 35.61 -35.44 69.92
C ASN A 65 36.54 -34.49 69.12
N PRO A 66 37.76 -34.22 69.60
CA PRO A 66 38.66 -33.23 69.00
C PRO A 66 39.28 -33.66 67.67
N PHE A 67 39.03 -34.89 67.21
CA PHE A 67 39.52 -35.38 65.93
C PHE A 67 38.48 -35.28 64.81
N TYR A 68 37.30 -34.70 65.06
CA TYR A 68 36.26 -34.58 64.05
C TYR A 68 36.80 -33.94 62.75
N ASN A 69 36.78 -34.72 61.67
CA ASN A 69 37.26 -34.31 60.35
C ASN A 69 36.59 -35.20 59.30
N LEU A 70 35.59 -34.65 58.62
CA LEU A 70 34.78 -35.44 57.70
C LEU A 70 35.55 -35.94 56.46
N ASP A 71 36.59 -35.22 56.01
CA ASP A 71 37.45 -35.66 54.89
C ASP A 71 38.23 -36.92 55.26
N SER A 72 38.77 -36.95 56.47
CA SER A 72 39.44 -38.12 57.03
C SER A 72 38.45 -39.26 57.24
N ALA A 73 37.24 -38.97 57.75
CA ALA A 73 36.18 -39.97 57.89
C ALA A 73 35.80 -40.61 56.55
N TYR A 74 35.60 -39.81 55.50
CA TYR A 74 35.34 -40.25 54.12
C TYR A 74 36.47 -41.13 53.60
N LYS A 75 37.73 -40.68 53.70
CA LYS A 75 38.89 -41.47 53.26
C LYS A 75 38.89 -42.85 53.90
N PHE A 76 38.70 -42.93 55.20
CA PHE A 76 38.79 -44.20 55.93
C PHE A 76 37.55 -45.10 55.76
N ILE A 77 36.34 -44.55 55.63
CA ILE A 77 35.15 -45.38 55.40
C ILE A 77 35.12 -45.97 53.98
N TYR A 78 35.56 -45.22 52.96
CA TYR A 78 35.71 -45.75 51.61
C TYR A 78 36.84 -46.78 51.50
N MET A 79 37.91 -46.59 52.28
CA MET A 79 38.96 -47.59 52.44
C MET A 79 38.45 -48.86 53.16
N ALA A 80 37.55 -48.74 54.14
CA ALA A 80 36.91 -49.89 54.78
C ALA A 80 36.00 -50.63 53.80
N ASP A 81 35.16 -49.89 53.08
CA ASP A 81 34.17 -50.43 52.13
C ASP A 81 34.82 -51.17 50.95
N SER A 82 35.79 -50.55 50.28
CA SER A 82 36.53 -51.17 49.16
C SER A 82 37.29 -52.44 49.54
N ASN A 83 37.60 -52.63 50.83
CA ASN A 83 38.26 -53.83 51.35
C ASN A 83 37.28 -54.85 51.94
N TRP A 84 36.01 -54.49 52.15
CA TRP A 84 34.97 -55.38 52.66
C TRP A 84 34.81 -56.62 51.78
N ALA A 85 34.74 -56.41 50.45
CA ALA A 85 34.61 -57.48 49.46
C ALA A 85 35.80 -58.47 49.45
N LYS A 86 36.96 -58.08 50.00
CA LYS A 86 38.19 -58.88 50.01
C LYS A 86 38.30 -59.81 51.22
N LEU A 87 37.37 -59.73 52.17
CA LEU A 87 37.38 -60.55 53.38
C LEU A 87 36.76 -61.93 53.15
N ASN A 88 37.33 -62.96 53.78
CA ASN A 88 36.70 -64.28 53.88
C ASN A 88 35.66 -64.34 55.01
N ASP A 89 34.82 -65.38 55.02
CA ASP A 89 33.69 -65.47 55.96
C ASP A 89 34.12 -65.48 57.43
N LYS A 90 35.25 -66.13 57.74
CA LYS A 90 35.82 -66.16 59.10
C LYS A 90 36.31 -64.78 59.58
N GLN A 91 36.80 -63.95 58.67
CA GLN A 91 37.18 -62.57 58.98
C GLN A 91 35.96 -61.68 59.20
N LYS A 92 34.90 -61.86 58.41
CA LYS A 92 33.62 -61.14 58.56
C LYS A 92 32.94 -61.47 59.90
N GLU A 93 32.89 -62.74 60.30
CA GLU A 93 32.32 -63.18 61.58
C GLU A 93 33.05 -62.56 62.79
N LYS A 94 34.38 -62.38 62.71
CA LYS A 94 35.14 -61.69 63.77
C LYS A 94 34.77 -60.22 63.91
N LEU A 95 34.46 -59.55 62.81
CA LEU A 95 34.09 -58.12 62.81
C LEU A 95 32.67 -57.89 63.36
N GLN A 96 31.77 -58.86 63.23
CA GLN A 96 30.43 -58.81 63.81
C GLN A 96 30.45 -58.69 65.34
N LYS A 97 31.48 -59.24 66.02
CA LYS A 97 31.67 -59.06 67.47
C LYS A 97 31.84 -57.60 67.89
N HIS A 98 32.27 -56.74 66.96
CA HIS A 98 32.40 -55.30 67.13
C HIS A 98 31.26 -54.51 66.46
N LYS A 99 30.15 -55.19 66.14
CA LYS A 99 29.01 -54.63 65.40
C LYS A 99 29.41 -54.04 64.04
N VAL A 100 30.42 -54.63 63.40
CA VAL A 100 30.88 -54.24 62.06
C VAL A 100 30.45 -55.30 61.06
N ASP A 101 29.48 -54.95 60.21
CA ASP A 101 29.00 -55.76 59.11
C ASP A 101 28.85 -54.90 57.83
N SER A 102 28.44 -55.52 56.72
CA SER A 102 28.30 -54.84 55.43
C SER A 102 27.31 -53.66 55.51
N MET A 103 26.25 -53.81 56.29
CA MET A 103 25.18 -52.82 56.43
C MET A 103 25.63 -51.70 57.36
N SER A 104 26.36 -51.99 58.44
CA SER A 104 26.93 -50.98 59.33
C SER A 104 28.02 -50.14 58.65
N VAL A 105 28.77 -50.73 57.71
CA VAL A 105 29.74 -50.02 56.85
C VAL A 105 29.02 -49.10 55.86
N GLN A 106 28.02 -49.61 55.12
CA GLN A 106 27.25 -48.79 54.17
C GLN A 106 26.45 -47.69 54.87
N ASN A 107 25.72 -47.98 55.94
CA ASN A 107 24.95 -46.98 56.67
C ASN A 107 25.83 -45.85 57.22
N TRP A 108 27.03 -46.18 57.70
CA TRP A 108 27.97 -45.17 58.18
C TRP A 108 28.57 -44.36 57.03
N LYS A 109 28.94 -45.02 55.93
CA LYS A 109 29.39 -44.37 54.68
C LYS A 109 28.35 -43.36 54.20
N ASP A 110 27.09 -43.77 54.11
CA ASP A 110 25.97 -42.91 53.72
C ASP A 110 25.78 -41.75 54.71
N SER A 111 25.90 -41.99 56.02
CA SER A 111 25.84 -40.92 57.03
C SER A 111 26.95 -39.90 56.85
N ILE A 112 28.18 -40.34 56.54
CA ILE A 112 29.32 -39.46 56.25
C ILE A 112 29.07 -38.65 54.97
N ASP A 113 28.61 -39.29 53.89
CA ASP A 113 28.31 -38.58 52.64
C ASP A 113 27.18 -37.55 52.82
N VAL A 114 26.12 -37.89 53.57
CA VAL A 114 25.02 -36.96 53.90
C VAL A 114 25.54 -35.74 54.65
N LYS A 115 26.27 -35.95 55.76
CA LYS A 115 26.79 -34.84 56.57
C LYS A 115 27.69 -33.90 55.77
N ARG A 116 28.47 -34.45 54.84
CA ARG A 116 29.41 -33.67 54.03
C ARG A 116 28.71 -32.91 52.93
N PHE A 117 27.78 -33.56 52.24
CA PHE A 117 26.95 -32.89 51.25
C PHE A 117 26.10 -31.78 51.89
N GLU A 118 25.55 -31.98 53.09
CA GLU A 118 24.76 -30.95 53.79
C GLU A 118 25.54 -29.66 54.05
N ILE A 119 26.86 -29.73 54.30
CA ILE A 119 27.70 -28.55 54.51
C ILE A 119 27.72 -27.70 53.23
N VAL A 120 28.00 -28.30 52.08
CA VAL A 120 28.07 -27.57 50.80
C VAL A 120 26.68 -27.18 50.29
N ASN A 121 25.65 -28.01 50.54
CA ASN A 121 24.27 -27.73 50.19
C ASN A 121 23.69 -26.54 50.98
N LYS A 122 24.09 -26.37 52.26
CA LYS A 122 23.72 -25.20 53.06
C LYS A 122 24.49 -23.95 52.65
N ALA A 123 25.77 -24.09 52.31
CA ALA A 123 26.60 -22.96 51.90
C ALA A 123 26.14 -22.35 50.55
N LYS A 124 25.64 -23.19 49.62
CA LYS A 124 25.21 -22.76 48.27
C LYS A 124 26.28 -21.98 47.49
N GLU A 125 27.55 -22.33 47.70
CA GLU A 125 28.70 -21.69 47.05
C GLU A 125 29.26 -22.59 45.94
N LEU A 126 29.25 -22.13 44.68
CA LEU A 126 29.65 -22.91 43.51
C LEU A 126 31.04 -23.54 43.69
N ASN A 127 32.02 -22.76 44.13
CA ASN A 127 33.39 -23.22 44.34
C ASN A 127 33.49 -24.32 45.41
N LEU A 128 32.68 -24.26 46.47
CA LEU A 128 32.67 -25.29 47.52
C LEU A 128 32.06 -26.60 47.00
N VAL A 129 31.02 -26.52 46.17
CA VAL A 129 30.40 -27.71 45.55
C VAL A 129 31.35 -28.35 44.53
N ILE A 130 32.07 -27.55 43.72
CA ILE A 130 33.10 -28.04 42.79
C ILE A 130 34.22 -28.76 43.56
N GLN A 131 34.73 -28.16 44.64
CA GLN A 131 35.74 -28.80 45.49
C GLN A 131 35.24 -30.10 46.12
N TYR A 132 33.97 -30.15 46.54
CA TYR A 132 33.35 -31.37 47.06
C TYR A 132 33.33 -32.48 46.00
N ILE A 133 32.88 -32.18 44.79
CA ILE A 133 32.83 -33.13 43.68
C ILE A 133 34.23 -33.70 43.38
N GLN A 134 35.24 -32.83 43.29
CA GLN A 134 36.62 -33.21 42.98
C GLN A 134 37.24 -34.10 44.07
N LYS A 135 37.04 -33.75 45.35
CA LYS A 135 37.63 -34.50 46.46
C LYS A 135 36.86 -35.80 46.75
N HIS A 136 35.59 -35.91 46.32
CA HIS A 136 34.69 -37.02 46.68
C HIS A 136 34.01 -37.70 45.49
N PRO A 137 34.79 -38.22 44.51
CA PRO A 137 34.23 -38.80 43.28
C PRO A 137 33.47 -40.11 43.50
N GLN A 138 33.52 -40.70 44.70
CA GLN A 138 32.81 -41.95 45.02
C GLN A 138 31.61 -41.73 45.96
N SER A 139 31.34 -40.48 46.37
CA SER A 139 30.21 -40.11 47.24
C SER A 139 28.88 -40.59 46.68
N THR A 140 28.04 -41.21 47.51
CA THR A 140 26.65 -41.55 47.16
C THR A 140 25.79 -40.32 46.87
N ARG A 141 26.21 -39.14 47.36
CA ARG A 141 25.61 -37.82 47.07
C ARG A 141 26.16 -37.10 45.84
N LEU A 142 27.02 -37.75 45.06
CA LEU A 142 27.65 -37.13 43.89
C LEU A 142 26.60 -36.62 42.86
N PRO A 143 25.52 -37.35 42.53
CA PRO A 143 24.50 -36.83 41.61
C PRO A 143 23.79 -35.57 42.11
N GLN A 144 23.51 -35.48 43.42
CA GLN A 144 22.91 -34.28 44.02
C GLN A 144 23.89 -33.11 44.03
N ALA A 145 25.18 -33.36 44.27
CA ALA A 145 26.22 -32.34 44.21
C ALA A 145 26.43 -31.80 42.80
N ILE A 146 26.42 -32.66 41.78
CA ILE A 146 26.48 -32.25 40.37
C ILE A 146 25.29 -31.36 40.03
N ARG A 147 24.06 -31.76 40.39
CA ARG A 147 22.86 -30.94 40.16
C ARG A 147 22.91 -29.60 40.89
N LEU A 148 23.38 -29.58 42.13
CA LEU A 148 23.55 -28.32 42.87
C LEU A 148 24.60 -27.41 42.21
N ARG A 149 25.72 -27.97 41.72
CA ARG A 149 26.74 -27.21 40.98
C ARG A 149 26.15 -26.59 39.72
N ASP A 150 25.48 -27.40 38.91
CA ASP A 150 24.91 -26.97 37.63
C ASP A 150 23.86 -25.87 37.86
N SER A 151 22.97 -26.05 38.84
CA SER A 151 21.97 -25.04 39.20
C SER A 151 22.60 -23.73 39.70
N LEU A 152 23.65 -23.78 40.52
CA LEU A 152 24.36 -22.58 40.99
C LEU A 152 25.11 -21.87 39.86
N ALA A 153 25.72 -22.63 38.93
CA ALA A 153 26.36 -22.07 37.75
C ALA A 153 25.33 -21.40 36.82
N PHE A 154 24.16 -22.01 36.65
CA PHE A 154 23.05 -21.41 35.91
C PHE A 154 22.55 -20.13 36.57
N VAL A 155 22.39 -20.10 37.90
CA VAL A 155 22.03 -18.87 38.65
C VAL A 155 23.06 -17.77 38.43
N LYS A 156 24.36 -18.10 38.39
CA LYS A 156 25.43 -17.15 38.07
C LYS A 156 25.25 -16.59 36.66
N ALA A 157 25.06 -17.44 35.64
CA ALA A 157 24.83 -16.99 34.26
C ALA A 157 23.59 -16.09 34.14
N ASN A 158 22.50 -16.43 34.83
CA ASN A 158 21.30 -15.58 34.89
C ASN A 158 21.54 -14.21 35.54
N LYS A 159 22.47 -14.12 36.48
CA LYS A 159 22.79 -12.86 37.15
C LYS A 159 23.61 -11.94 36.23
N GLU A 160 24.50 -12.51 35.44
CA GLU A 160 25.30 -11.76 34.45
C GLU A 160 24.44 -11.38 33.24
N ASN A 161 23.53 -12.27 32.83
CA ASN A 161 22.52 -12.04 31.80
C ASN A 161 23.10 -11.53 30.47
N THR A 162 24.18 -12.17 30.01
CA THR A 162 24.79 -11.94 28.70
C THR A 162 24.87 -13.25 27.92
N SER A 163 24.94 -13.15 26.59
CA SER A 163 25.14 -14.32 25.72
C SER A 163 26.39 -15.10 26.14
N LEU A 164 27.51 -14.41 26.37
CA LEU A 164 28.78 -15.01 26.80
C LEU A 164 28.64 -15.81 28.10
N ALA A 165 27.89 -15.31 29.09
CA ALA A 165 27.72 -16.00 30.37
C ALA A 165 26.95 -17.33 30.21
N PHE A 166 25.95 -17.36 29.32
CA PHE A 166 25.21 -18.59 29.02
C PHE A 166 26.01 -19.52 28.10
N GLU A 167 26.81 -18.99 27.18
CA GLU A 167 27.75 -19.78 26.37
C GLU A 167 28.75 -20.52 27.27
N GLU A 168 29.38 -19.80 28.21
CA GLU A 168 30.29 -20.38 29.20
C GLU A 168 29.59 -21.47 30.03
N PHE A 169 28.34 -21.25 30.43
CA PHE A 169 27.55 -22.26 31.15
C PHE A 169 27.35 -23.52 30.30
N LEU A 170 26.93 -23.38 29.05
CA LEU A 170 26.66 -24.50 28.14
C LEU A 170 27.92 -25.30 27.82
N GLN A 171 29.05 -24.62 27.62
CA GLN A 171 30.34 -25.27 27.37
C GLN A 171 30.82 -26.08 28.59
N ASN A 172 30.65 -25.55 29.80
CA ASN A 172 31.12 -26.19 31.03
C ASN A 172 30.14 -27.24 31.57
N PHE A 173 28.84 -27.10 31.29
CA PHE A 173 27.75 -27.92 31.84
C PHE A 173 26.73 -28.37 30.78
N PRO A 174 27.16 -29.04 29.68
CA PRO A 174 26.29 -29.36 28.55
C PRO A 174 25.17 -30.36 28.88
N ASN A 175 25.32 -31.14 29.96
CA ASN A 175 24.36 -32.15 30.40
C ASN A 175 23.51 -31.70 31.60
N ALA A 176 23.54 -30.40 31.96
CA ALA A 176 22.73 -29.86 33.04
C ALA A 176 21.24 -29.97 32.72
N GLU A 177 20.38 -30.11 33.75
CA GLU A 177 18.92 -30.08 33.56
C GLU A 177 18.46 -28.74 32.96
N GLU A 178 19.20 -27.66 33.23
CA GLU A 178 18.95 -26.30 32.72
C GLU A 178 19.50 -26.03 31.32
N ALA A 179 20.22 -26.96 30.68
CA ALA A 179 20.94 -26.72 29.42
C ALA A 179 20.02 -26.21 28.30
N LEU A 180 18.82 -26.76 28.14
CA LEU A 180 17.87 -26.28 27.13
C LEU A 180 17.40 -24.84 27.39
N VAL A 181 17.14 -24.50 28.66
CA VAL A 181 16.74 -23.14 29.05
C VAL A 181 17.89 -22.16 28.85
N ALA A 182 19.12 -22.58 29.18
CA ALA A 182 20.32 -21.80 28.94
C ALA A 182 20.57 -21.58 27.44
N GLN A 183 20.37 -22.58 26.59
CA GLN A 183 20.47 -22.44 25.13
C GLN A 183 19.49 -21.40 24.61
N ASN A 184 18.22 -21.47 25.02
CA ASN A 184 17.22 -20.50 24.58
C ASN A 184 17.55 -19.07 25.03
N ARG A 185 18.10 -18.91 26.25
CA ARG A 185 18.55 -17.59 26.75
C ARG A 185 19.79 -17.10 26.00
N TYR A 186 20.75 -17.98 25.73
CA TYR A 186 21.94 -17.68 24.94
C TYR A 186 21.56 -17.16 23.55
N GLU A 187 20.76 -17.91 22.80
CA GLU A 187 20.35 -17.53 21.44
C GLU A 187 19.64 -16.16 21.41
N LYS A 188 18.74 -15.93 22.38
CA LYS A 188 18.02 -14.67 22.49
C LYS A 188 18.95 -13.49 22.79
N LEU A 189 19.78 -13.61 23.82
CA LEU A 189 20.69 -12.55 24.21
C LEU A 189 21.76 -12.30 23.14
N LEU A 190 22.23 -13.35 22.47
CA LEU A 190 23.18 -13.22 21.37
C LEU A 190 22.56 -12.36 20.25
N PHE A 191 21.33 -12.66 19.85
CA PHE A 191 20.62 -11.86 18.85
C PHE A 191 20.43 -10.41 19.30
N GLU A 192 19.93 -10.18 20.52
CA GLU A 192 19.72 -8.83 21.08
C GLU A 192 21.02 -8.02 21.18
N GLU A 193 22.12 -8.65 21.61
CA GLU A 193 23.44 -8.01 21.73
C GLU A 193 24.05 -7.69 20.36
N LYS A 194 23.93 -8.61 19.40
CA LYS A 194 24.45 -8.43 18.03
C LYS A 194 23.66 -7.40 17.23
N THR A 195 22.39 -7.18 17.55
CA THR A 195 21.49 -6.26 16.83
C THR A 195 21.11 -5.01 17.61
N VAL A 196 21.83 -4.72 18.69
CA VAL A 196 21.53 -3.61 19.62
C VAL A 196 21.48 -2.24 18.94
N SER A 197 22.25 -2.03 17.86
CA SER A 197 22.28 -0.74 17.16
C SER A 197 21.11 -0.56 16.19
N ASN A 198 20.35 -1.63 15.96
CA ASN A 198 19.16 -1.68 15.09
C ASN A 198 19.46 -1.24 13.64
N GLN A 199 20.72 -1.34 13.22
CA GLN A 199 21.17 -1.02 11.86
C GLN A 199 21.02 -2.24 10.95
N LEU A 200 20.78 -2.01 9.66
CA LEU A 200 20.61 -3.06 8.66
C LEU A 200 21.79 -4.06 8.64
N GLU A 201 23.02 -3.55 8.80
CA GLU A 201 24.23 -4.37 8.74
C GLU A 201 24.37 -5.35 9.90
N ASP A 202 23.84 -5.02 11.08
CA ASP A 202 23.85 -5.92 12.25
C ASP A 202 23.11 -7.22 11.94
N TYR A 203 21.93 -7.11 11.33
CA TYR A 203 21.10 -8.27 10.98
C TYR A 203 21.74 -9.10 9.86
N ARG A 204 22.36 -8.45 8.87
CA ARG A 204 23.12 -9.14 7.81
C ARG A 204 24.27 -9.94 8.41
N THR A 205 25.08 -9.29 9.24
CA THR A 205 26.19 -9.93 9.97
C THR A 205 25.68 -11.09 10.83
N PHE A 206 24.55 -10.93 11.54
CA PHE A 206 23.98 -11.98 12.36
C PHE A 206 23.56 -13.22 11.53
N VAL A 207 22.88 -13.02 10.40
CA VAL A 207 22.48 -14.13 9.51
C VAL A 207 23.71 -14.86 8.95
N GLU A 208 24.77 -14.12 8.62
CA GLU A 208 26.03 -14.67 8.11
C GLU A 208 26.82 -15.45 9.18
N GLU A 209 26.96 -14.88 10.38
CA GLU A 209 27.73 -15.48 11.49
C GLU A 209 26.97 -16.61 12.20
N HIS A 210 25.64 -16.54 12.22
CA HIS A 210 24.77 -17.44 13.01
C HIS A 210 23.61 -18.05 12.20
N PRO A 211 23.86 -18.72 11.06
CA PRO A 211 22.81 -19.18 10.13
C PRO A 211 21.90 -20.29 10.68
N GLN A 212 22.24 -20.88 11.84
CA GLN A 212 21.43 -21.93 12.49
C GLN A 212 20.65 -21.40 13.70
N SER A 213 20.78 -20.10 14.03
CA SER A 213 20.06 -19.51 15.16
C SER A 213 18.56 -19.51 14.89
N PRO A 214 17.70 -19.78 15.90
CA PRO A 214 16.25 -19.65 15.74
C PRO A 214 15.78 -18.22 15.42
N PHE A 215 16.64 -17.21 15.60
CA PHE A 215 16.34 -15.79 15.31
C PHE A 215 16.70 -15.37 13.88
N VAL A 216 17.20 -16.27 13.03
CA VAL A 216 17.49 -15.95 11.61
C VAL A 216 16.26 -15.45 10.87
N GLY A 217 15.07 -16.01 11.16
CA GLY A 217 13.82 -15.53 10.55
C GLY A 217 13.54 -14.06 10.92
N GLU A 218 13.59 -13.73 12.20
CA GLU A 218 13.39 -12.34 12.68
C GLU A 218 14.45 -11.37 12.11
N ALA A 219 15.69 -11.83 11.96
CA ALA A 219 16.73 -11.06 11.30
C ALA A 219 16.44 -10.85 9.81
N GLN A 220 15.96 -11.87 9.10
CA GLN A 220 15.59 -11.80 7.68
C GLN A 220 14.40 -10.86 7.44
N ASP A 221 13.40 -10.88 8.31
CA ASP A 221 12.26 -9.95 8.31
C ASP A 221 12.78 -8.52 8.49
N SER A 222 13.66 -8.30 9.47
CA SER A 222 14.27 -7.00 9.74
C SER A 222 15.08 -6.48 8.55
N ILE A 223 15.84 -7.36 7.87
CA ILE A 223 16.58 -7.01 6.65
C ILE A 223 15.61 -6.55 5.57
N PHE A 224 14.51 -7.25 5.34
CA PHE A 224 13.51 -6.88 4.33
C PHE A 224 12.88 -5.52 4.62
N TYR A 225 12.26 -5.36 5.80
CA TYR A 225 11.54 -4.12 6.14
C TYR A 225 12.46 -2.89 6.20
N LYS A 226 13.72 -3.05 6.64
CA LYS A 226 14.70 -1.96 6.66
C LYS A 226 15.24 -1.64 5.28
N SER A 227 15.49 -2.65 4.44
CA SER A 227 16.01 -2.43 3.08
C SER A 227 14.96 -1.81 2.15
N THR A 228 13.67 -1.93 2.47
CA THR A 228 12.54 -1.51 1.61
C THR A 228 11.66 -0.41 2.23
N ALA A 229 12.18 0.28 3.25
CA ALA A 229 11.41 1.24 4.06
C ALA A 229 10.84 2.43 3.25
N ASP A 230 11.55 2.87 2.20
CA ASP A 230 11.13 3.93 1.29
C ASP A 230 10.09 3.47 0.22
N GLN A 231 9.92 2.15 0.09
CA GLN A 231 9.00 1.48 -0.83
C GLN A 231 9.21 1.84 -2.30
N THR A 232 10.47 2.10 -2.70
CA THR A 232 10.82 2.42 -4.08
C THR A 232 11.15 1.16 -4.90
N ILE A 233 11.02 1.27 -6.23
CA ILE A 233 11.41 0.19 -7.16
C ILE A 233 12.89 -0.20 -6.92
N ASP A 234 13.76 0.80 -6.79
CA ASP A 234 15.19 0.58 -6.55
C ASP A 234 15.46 -0.14 -5.22
N ALA A 235 14.74 0.21 -4.16
CA ALA A 235 14.90 -0.44 -2.87
C ALA A 235 14.51 -1.93 -2.91
N TYR A 236 13.36 -2.26 -3.52
CA TYR A 236 12.97 -3.66 -3.71
C TYR A 236 13.96 -4.41 -4.60
N TYR A 237 14.40 -3.80 -5.70
CA TYR A 237 15.34 -4.45 -6.61
C TYR A 237 16.71 -4.69 -5.95
N ASN A 238 17.23 -3.69 -5.23
CA ASN A 238 18.47 -3.82 -4.47
C ASN A 238 18.37 -4.91 -3.40
N PHE A 239 17.23 -4.99 -2.69
CA PHE A 239 16.97 -6.06 -1.74
C PHE A 239 17.02 -7.44 -2.42
N ILE A 240 16.34 -7.61 -3.56
CA ILE A 240 16.30 -8.86 -4.32
C ILE A 240 17.71 -9.30 -4.72
N GLN A 241 18.51 -8.39 -5.27
CA GLN A 241 19.86 -8.69 -5.74
C GLN A 241 20.81 -9.05 -4.59
N GLN A 242 20.66 -8.41 -3.44
CA GLN A 242 21.56 -8.61 -2.30
C GLN A 242 21.14 -9.78 -1.38
N ASN A 243 19.90 -10.27 -1.49
CA ASN A 243 19.36 -11.26 -0.55
C ASN A 243 18.67 -12.44 -1.27
N PRO A 244 19.38 -13.19 -2.14
CA PRO A 244 18.80 -14.23 -2.99
C PRO A 244 18.25 -15.47 -2.24
N ASN A 245 18.44 -15.56 -0.92
CA ASN A 245 17.89 -16.65 -0.10
C ASN A 245 16.91 -16.15 0.98
N ASN A 246 16.51 -14.88 0.95
CA ASN A 246 15.60 -14.33 1.95
C ASN A 246 14.15 -14.79 1.67
N PRO A 247 13.37 -15.18 2.69
CA PRO A 247 11.99 -15.63 2.54
C PRO A 247 11.05 -14.59 1.88
N HIS A 248 11.37 -13.29 1.97
CA HIS A 248 10.57 -12.20 1.39
C HIS A 248 10.86 -11.92 -0.10
N LEU A 249 11.66 -12.72 -0.80
CA LEU A 249 11.95 -12.48 -2.22
C LEU A 249 10.72 -12.38 -3.10
N ASN A 250 9.78 -13.30 -2.91
CA ASN A 250 8.53 -13.33 -3.67
C ASN A 250 7.68 -12.08 -3.41
N GLU A 251 7.64 -11.63 -2.15
CA GLU A 251 6.96 -10.41 -1.76
C GLU A 251 7.64 -9.18 -2.38
N ALA A 252 8.97 -9.10 -2.31
CA ALA A 252 9.74 -8.01 -2.90
C ALA A 252 9.52 -7.89 -4.42
N TRP A 253 9.52 -9.03 -5.14
CA TRP A 253 9.24 -9.05 -6.58
C TRP A 253 7.85 -8.52 -6.92
N ARG A 254 6.82 -8.96 -6.17
CA ARG A 254 5.45 -8.49 -6.39
C ARG A 254 5.30 -7.01 -6.03
N LYS A 255 5.93 -6.54 -4.95
CA LYS A 255 5.95 -5.11 -4.60
C LYS A 255 6.67 -4.26 -5.63
N LEU A 256 7.76 -4.76 -6.19
CA LEU A 256 8.45 -4.12 -7.31
C LEU A 256 7.52 -4.02 -8.54
N TYR A 257 6.85 -5.12 -8.90
CA TYR A 257 5.87 -5.13 -10.00
C TYR A 257 4.72 -4.13 -9.78
N GLU A 258 4.04 -4.18 -8.64
CA GLU A 258 2.96 -3.26 -8.26
C GLU A 258 3.39 -1.79 -8.42
N ARG A 259 4.61 -1.46 -7.97
CA ARG A 259 5.18 -0.10 -8.03
C ARG A 259 5.57 0.32 -9.44
N TYR A 260 6.02 -0.61 -10.27
CA TYR A 260 6.40 -0.35 -11.65
C TYR A 260 5.18 -0.07 -12.55
N MET A 261 4.04 -0.68 -12.22
CA MET A 261 2.84 -0.66 -13.04
C MET A 261 2.01 0.60 -12.88
N ILE A 262 2.49 1.72 -13.43
CA ILE A 262 1.84 3.04 -13.35
C ILE A 262 0.47 3.11 -14.05
N ASN A 263 0.25 2.35 -15.14
CA ASN A 263 -1.01 2.35 -15.91
C ASN A 263 -1.51 0.96 -16.34
N TYR A 264 -0.78 -0.13 -16.01
CA TYR A 264 -1.06 -1.52 -16.43
C TYR A 264 -1.37 -1.65 -17.94
N SER A 265 -0.74 -0.81 -18.77
CA SER A 265 -0.89 -0.97 -20.22
C SER A 265 -0.10 -2.21 -20.70
N PRO A 266 -0.52 -2.86 -21.79
CA PRO A 266 0.24 -3.97 -22.36
C PRO A 266 1.71 -3.61 -22.65
N GLU A 267 1.98 -2.38 -23.06
CA GLU A 267 3.33 -1.85 -23.31
C GLU A 267 4.11 -1.76 -22.01
N ARG A 268 3.50 -1.24 -20.94
CA ARG A 268 4.15 -1.12 -19.62
C ARG A 268 4.50 -2.47 -19.02
N ILE A 269 3.63 -3.45 -19.17
CA ILE A 269 3.88 -4.83 -18.72
C ILE A 269 5.02 -5.47 -19.54
N ALA A 270 5.08 -5.18 -20.84
CA ALA A 270 6.18 -5.63 -21.70
C ALA A 270 7.52 -4.98 -21.34
N GLU A 271 7.54 -3.67 -21.03
CA GLU A 271 8.71 -2.94 -20.54
C GLU A 271 9.26 -3.57 -19.25
N PHE A 272 8.39 -3.86 -18.29
CA PHE A 272 8.78 -4.52 -17.04
C PHE A 272 9.54 -5.83 -17.27
N ARG A 273 9.05 -6.64 -18.23
CA ARG A 273 9.70 -7.91 -18.57
C ARG A 273 11.11 -7.73 -19.15
N ILE A 274 11.33 -6.63 -19.84
CA ILE A 274 12.64 -6.29 -20.42
C ILE A 274 13.57 -5.81 -19.32
N ASP A 275 13.08 -4.94 -18.43
CA ASP A 275 13.87 -4.36 -17.34
C ASP A 275 14.21 -5.39 -16.25
N TYR A 276 13.32 -6.35 -16.00
CA TYR A 276 13.44 -7.36 -14.95
C TYR A 276 13.27 -8.79 -15.50
N PRO A 277 14.24 -9.30 -16.29
CA PRO A 277 14.14 -10.60 -16.95
C PRO A 277 14.09 -11.79 -15.97
N ASP A 278 14.55 -11.60 -14.74
CA ASP A 278 14.59 -12.62 -13.68
C ASP A 278 13.29 -12.69 -12.85
N TYR A 279 12.26 -11.90 -13.19
CA TYR A 279 10.98 -11.93 -12.50
C TYR A 279 10.37 -13.35 -12.52
N PRO A 280 10.12 -13.99 -11.36
CA PRO A 280 9.80 -15.41 -11.32
C PRO A 280 8.35 -15.74 -11.70
N PHE A 281 7.43 -14.77 -11.66
CA PHE A 281 5.99 -14.99 -11.88
C PHE A 281 5.59 -14.74 -13.34
N VAL A 282 6.23 -15.47 -14.26
CA VAL A 282 6.02 -15.28 -15.70
C VAL A 282 4.57 -15.60 -16.12
N ASP A 283 3.94 -16.61 -15.52
CA ASP A 283 2.56 -16.98 -15.85
C ASP A 283 1.56 -15.90 -15.40
N GLU A 284 1.75 -15.33 -14.20
CA GLU A 284 0.96 -14.18 -13.70
C GLU A 284 1.10 -12.98 -14.68
N LEU A 285 2.35 -12.67 -15.06
CA LEU A 285 2.65 -11.58 -15.99
C LEU A 285 1.98 -11.77 -17.36
N MET A 286 1.98 -13.00 -17.90
CA MET A 286 1.35 -13.29 -19.20
C MET A 286 -0.17 -13.17 -19.13
N MET A 287 -0.78 -13.57 -18.00
CA MET A 287 -2.21 -13.37 -17.76
C MET A 287 -2.56 -11.89 -17.68
N ASP A 288 -1.75 -11.07 -17.00
CA ASP A 288 -1.94 -9.62 -16.93
C ASP A 288 -1.88 -8.96 -18.32
N ILE A 289 -0.97 -9.40 -19.19
CA ILE A 289 -0.90 -8.92 -20.59
C ILE A 289 -2.20 -9.26 -21.36
N GLU A 290 -2.72 -10.48 -21.18
CA GLU A 290 -3.94 -10.90 -21.84
C GLU A 290 -5.14 -10.07 -21.39
N LEU A 291 -5.29 -9.89 -20.07
CA LEU A 291 -6.36 -9.08 -19.48
C LEU A 291 -6.23 -7.61 -19.88
N ALA A 292 -5.02 -7.05 -19.88
CA ALA A 292 -4.77 -5.66 -20.26
C ALA A 292 -5.29 -5.35 -21.68
N ARG A 293 -5.20 -6.31 -22.60
CA ARG A 293 -5.66 -6.17 -24.00
C ARG A 293 -7.18 -6.32 -24.20
N LYS A 294 -7.88 -6.98 -23.29
CA LYS A 294 -9.34 -7.18 -23.41
C LYS A 294 -10.09 -5.96 -22.87
N PRO A 295 -10.96 -5.33 -23.67
CA PRO A 295 -11.84 -4.27 -23.15
C PRO A 295 -12.96 -4.93 -22.33
N PHE A 296 -13.19 -4.37 -21.14
CA PHE A 296 -14.24 -4.83 -20.23
C PHE A 296 -15.34 -3.78 -20.21
N LEU A 297 -16.57 -4.23 -20.39
CA LEU A 297 -17.76 -3.40 -20.40
C LEU A 297 -18.53 -3.62 -19.08
N PRO A 298 -18.85 -2.56 -18.33
CA PRO A 298 -19.76 -2.66 -17.19
C PRO A 298 -21.08 -3.30 -17.61
N PHE A 299 -21.61 -4.23 -16.83
CA PHE A 299 -22.96 -4.76 -17.05
C PHE A 299 -23.67 -4.96 -15.72
N LYS A 300 -25.01 -4.91 -15.76
CA LYS A 300 -25.87 -5.10 -14.59
C LYS A 300 -26.71 -6.36 -14.80
N SER A 301 -26.77 -7.22 -13.78
CA SER A 301 -27.61 -8.41 -13.74
C SER A 301 -28.09 -8.64 -12.31
N ASP A 302 -29.36 -9.02 -12.13
CA ASP A 302 -30.01 -9.23 -10.83
C ASP A 302 -29.79 -8.08 -9.83
N GLY A 303 -29.75 -6.84 -10.33
CA GLY A 303 -29.58 -5.63 -9.51
C GLY A 303 -28.12 -5.29 -9.12
N ALA A 304 -27.15 -6.13 -9.47
CA ALA A 304 -25.73 -5.92 -9.18
C ALA A 304 -24.91 -5.70 -10.46
N TRP A 305 -23.77 -5.04 -10.32
CA TRP A 305 -22.84 -4.73 -11.40
C TRP A 305 -21.64 -5.67 -11.41
N GLY A 306 -21.20 -6.01 -12.62
CA GLY A 306 -20.00 -6.78 -12.94
C GLY A 306 -19.40 -6.29 -14.26
N PHE A 307 -18.57 -7.11 -14.89
CA PHE A 307 -17.95 -6.80 -16.18
C PHE A 307 -18.04 -7.97 -17.18
N ILE A 308 -18.30 -7.65 -18.44
CA ILE A 308 -18.25 -8.58 -19.57
C ILE A 308 -17.18 -8.19 -20.60
N ASP A 309 -16.76 -9.13 -21.45
CA ASP A 309 -15.96 -8.83 -22.65
C ASP A 309 -16.86 -8.44 -23.86
N LEU A 310 -16.25 -8.23 -25.04
CA LEU A 310 -16.99 -7.87 -26.27
C LEU A 310 -17.78 -9.04 -26.86
N GLU A 311 -17.45 -10.25 -26.46
CA GLU A 311 -18.15 -11.46 -26.84
C GLU A 311 -19.41 -11.66 -25.97
N GLY A 312 -19.50 -10.97 -24.84
CA GLY A 312 -20.58 -11.04 -23.86
C GLY A 312 -20.32 -12.06 -22.76
N ASN A 313 -19.09 -12.58 -22.64
CA ASN A 313 -18.72 -13.49 -21.56
C ASN A 313 -18.55 -12.69 -20.26
N VAL A 314 -19.04 -13.24 -19.16
CA VAL A 314 -18.85 -12.67 -17.82
C VAL A 314 -17.38 -12.81 -17.42
N MET A 315 -16.72 -11.68 -17.20
CA MET A 315 -15.32 -11.60 -16.77
C MET A 315 -15.20 -11.36 -15.27
N ILE A 316 -16.09 -10.53 -14.72
CA ILE A 316 -16.23 -10.30 -13.27
C ILE A 316 -17.71 -10.42 -12.94
N GLU A 317 -18.04 -11.37 -12.05
CA GLU A 317 -19.41 -11.65 -11.65
C GLU A 317 -20.11 -10.43 -11.03
N PRO A 318 -21.40 -10.21 -11.32
CA PRO A 318 -22.21 -9.16 -10.71
C PRO A 318 -22.23 -9.28 -9.18
N GLN A 319 -21.63 -8.29 -8.51
CA GLN A 319 -21.56 -8.28 -7.05
C GLN A 319 -21.44 -6.87 -6.45
N PHE A 320 -21.36 -5.83 -7.28
CA PHE A 320 -21.18 -4.45 -6.87
C PHE A 320 -22.48 -3.66 -6.98
N GLN A 321 -22.64 -2.63 -6.15
CA GLN A 321 -23.78 -1.71 -6.20
C GLN A 321 -23.66 -0.74 -7.37
N SER A 322 -22.43 -0.34 -7.72
CA SER A 322 -22.09 0.39 -8.93
C SER A 322 -20.62 0.15 -9.28
N VAL A 323 -20.27 0.37 -10.54
CA VAL A 323 -18.89 0.30 -11.05
C VAL A 323 -18.64 1.41 -12.05
N GLU A 324 -17.40 1.87 -12.13
CA GLU A 324 -16.90 2.71 -13.23
C GLU A 324 -16.12 1.85 -14.24
N LYS A 325 -15.89 2.40 -15.43
CA LYS A 325 -15.04 1.74 -16.42
C LYS A 325 -13.60 1.57 -15.91
N PHE A 326 -12.93 0.52 -16.38
CA PHE A 326 -11.50 0.36 -16.15
C PHE A 326 -10.71 1.56 -16.71
N ASN A 327 -9.88 2.15 -15.86
CA ASN A 327 -8.92 3.19 -16.22
C ASN A 327 -7.58 2.87 -15.56
N GLU A 328 -6.49 2.95 -16.34
CA GLU A 328 -5.15 2.58 -15.88
C GLU A 328 -5.11 1.18 -15.22
N GLY A 329 -5.92 0.23 -15.70
CA GLY A 329 -5.98 -1.15 -15.21
C GLY A 329 -6.81 -1.39 -13.94
N LEU A 330 -7.39 -0.35 -13.33
CA LEU A 330 -8.30 -0.48 -12.18
C LEU A 330 -9.70 0.05 -12.51
N ALA A 331 -10.72 -0.54 -11.92
CA ALA A 331 -12.09 -0.03 -11.95
C ALA A 331 -12.51 0.37 -10.53
N LEU A 332 -13.12 1.55 -10.39
CA LEU A 332 -13.79 1.95 -9.16
C LEU A 332 -15.03 1.09 -8.98
N VAL A 333 -15.22 0.57 -7.78
CA VAL A 333 -16.38 -0.25 -7.43
C VAL A 333 -16.98 0.22 -6.10
N VAL A 334 -18.30 0.09 -5.98
CA VAL A 334 -19.03 0.35 -4.74
C VAL A 334 -19.64 -0.94 -4.22
N LYS A 335 -19.38 -1.25 -2.96
CA LYS A 335 -19.97 -2.40 -2.27
C LYS A 335 -20.26 -2.02 -0.82
N GLU A 336 -21.46 -2.33 -0.35
CA GLU A 336 -21.91 -1.99 1.01
C GLU A 336 -21.77 -0.48 1.34
N GLY A 337 -21.98 0.38 0.35
CA GLY A 337 -21.86 1.84 0.50
C GLY A 337 -20.43 2.35 0.65
N LYS A 338 -19.41 1.49 0.43
CA LYS A 338 -18.00 1.87 0.45
C LYS A 338 -17.36 1.71 -0.92
N VAL A 339 -16.43 2.61 -1.21
CA VAL A 339 -15.71 2.71 -2.47
C VAL A 339 -14.33 2.08 -2.35
N GLY A 340 -13.93 1.34 -3.38
CA GLY A 340 -12.64 0.70 -3.53
C GLY A 340 -12.33 0.48 -5.01
N PHE A 341 -11.24 -0.24 -5.30
CA PHE A 341 -10.84 -0.50 -6.68
C PHE A 341 -10.48 -1.96 -6.90
N VAL A 342 -10.92 -2.50 -8.04
CA VAL A 342 -10.60 -3.86 -8.48
C VAL A 342 -9.74 -3.84 -9.74
N ASP A 343 -8.91 -4.86 -9.89
CA ASP A 343 -8.23 -5.13 -11.17
C ASP A 343 -9.11 -5.95 -12.13
N LYS A 344 -8.58 -6.23 -13.32
CA LYS A 344 -9.28 -7.01 -14.35
C LYS A 344 -9.42 -8.50 -14.03
N SER A 345 -8.80 -9.00 -12.96
CA SER A 345 -9.08 -10.34 -12.42
C SER A 345 -10.28 -10.34 -11.47
N GLY A 346 -10.76 -9.14 -11.08
CA GLY A 346 -11.81 -8.95 -10.08
C GLY A 346 -11.29 -8.90 -8.64
N GLN A 347 -9.97 -8.92 -8.44
CA GLN A 347 -9.35 -8.81 -7.13
C GLN A 347 -9.41 -7.37 -6.65
N VAL A 348 -9.81 -7.17 -5.38
CA VAL A 348 -9.76 -5.87 -4.72
C VAL A 348 -8.31 -5.48 -4.47
N VAL A 349 -7.84 -4.45 -5.16
CA VAL A 349 -6.48 -3.89 -5.04
C VAL A 349 -6.47 -2.76 -4.01
N ILE A 350 -7.48 -1.90 -4.03
CA ILE A 350 -7.67 -0.84 -3.04
C ILE A 350 -8.91 -1.18 -2.23
N PRO A 351 -8.79 -1.33 -0.88
CA PRO A 351 -9.89 -1.73 -0.03
C PRO A 351 -11.14 -0.86 -0.17
N LEU A 352 -12.31 -1.48 -0.01
CA LEU A 352 -13.62 -0.84 0.05
C LEU A 352 -13.80 -0.09 1.39
N ILE A 353 -13.11 1.04 1.54
CA ILE A 353 -13.08 1.81 2.80
C ILE A 353 -13.42 3.29 2.62
N TYR A 354 -13.41 3.79 1.39
CA TYR A 354 -13.69 5.19 1.06
C TYR A 354 -15.20 5.43 0.94
N GLU A 355 -15.61 6.68 1.05
CA GLU A 355 -17.01 7.11 0.91
C GLU A 355 -17.29 7.64 -0.48
N ASP A 356 -16.28 8.21 -1.11
CA ASP A 356 -16.30 8.61 -2.51
C ASP A 356 -14.89 8.48 -3.11
N ALA A 357 -14.78 8.36 -4.42
CA ALA A 357 -13.52 8.41 -5.13
C ALA A 357 -13.70 8.76 -6.60
N GLU A 358 -12.62 9.23 -7.21
CA GLU A 358 -12.53 9.38 -8.66
C GLU A 358 -11.69 8.27 -9.29
N SER A 359 -11.97 7.94 -10.54
CA SER A 359 -11.15 7.01 -11.33
C SER A 359 -9.72 7.50 -11.49
N PHE A 360 -8.75 6.57 -11.46
CA PHE A 360 -7.33 6.87 -11.61
C PHE A 360 -7.02 7.66 -12.89
N ARG A 361 -6.16 8.67 -12.73
CA ARG A 361 -5.57 9.45 -13.84
C ARG A 361 -4.13 9.83 -13.48
N SER A 362 -3.19 9.56 -14.37
CA SER A 362 -1.76 9.74 -14.11
C SER A 362 -1.29 9.05 -12.82
N SER A 363 -1.77 7.84 -12.57
CA SER A 363 -1.45 6.99 -11.41
C SER A 363 -1.91 7.51 -10.04
N LEU A 364 -2.78 8.52 -10.01
CA LEU A 364 -3.36 9.09 -8.80
C LEU A 364 -4.89 9.03 -8.85
N ALA A 365 -5.51 8.88 -7.68
CA ALA A 365 -6.95 8.99 -7.50
C ALA A 365 -7.24 9.93 -6.32
N ILE A 366 -8.28 10.75 -6.49
CA ILE A 366 -8.84 11.57 -5.41
C ILE A 366 -9.83 10.68 -4.67
N VAL A 367 -9.73 10.65 -3.35
CA VAL A 367 -10.57 9.82 -2.48
C VAL A 367 -11.12 10.63 -1.32
N ALA A 368 -12.33 10.31 -0.88
CA ALA A 368 -12.97 10.91 0.27
C ALA A 368 -13.21 9.89 1.38
N LYS A 369 -12.99 10.30 2.63
CA LYS A 369 -13.28 9.52 3.83
C LYS A 369 -13.47 10.46 5.01
N ASP A 370 -14.50 10.19 5.82
CA ASP A 370 -14.82 10.98 7.01
C ASP A 370 -15.03 12.47 6.65
N ASP A 371 -15.75 12.72 5.55
CA ASP A 371 -16.02 14.03 4.93
C ASP A 371 -14.81 14.79 4.34
N TYR A 372 -13.60 14.22 4.39
CA TYR A 372 -12.38 14.86 3.87
C TYR A 372 -11.83 14.17 2.63
N TYR A 373 -11.26 14.97 1.74
CA TYR A 373 -10.60 14.57 0.51
C TYR A 373 -9.08 14.49 0.67
N GLY A 374 -8.49 13.53 -0.03
CA GLY A 374 -7.05 13.36 -0.18
C GLY A 374 -6.72 12.68 -1.51
N ILE A 375 -5.44 12.35 -1.70
CA ILE A 375 -4.95 11.71 -2.92
C ILE A 375 -4.22 10.44 -2.56
N ILE A 376 -4.52 9.35 -3.26
CA ILE A 376 -3.79 8.08 -3.15
C ILE A 376 -3.14 7.71 -4.47
N ASP A 377 -2.08 6.90 -4.37
CA ASP A 377 -1.56 6.15 -5.51
C ASP A 377 -2.31 4.83 -5.70
N ARG A 378 -1.93 4.08 -6.73
CA ARG A 378 -2.54 2.82 -7.12
C ARG A 378 -2.33 1.66 -6.15
N THR A 379 -1.45 1.82 -5.17
CA THR A 379 -1.21 0.85 -4.09
C THR A 379 -1.91 1.24 -2.79
N ASN A 380 -2.79 2.25 -2.84
CA ASN A 380 -3.43 2.86 -1.68
C ASN A 380 -2.47 3.64 -0.76
N LYS A 381 -1.30 4.06 -1.26
CA LYS A 381 -0.42 4.96 -0.49
C LYS A 381 -1.01 6.36 -0.54
N VAL A 382 -1.23 6.95 0.63
CA VAL A 382 -1.66 8.35 0.76
C VAL A 382 -0.52 9.27 0.30
N ILE A 383 -0.78 10.03 -0.76
CA ILE A 383 0.10 11.05 -1.33
C ILE A 383 -0.23 12.42 -0.75
N LEU A 384 -1.52 12.76 -0.70
CA LEU A 384 -2.04 13.93 0.03
C LEU A 384 -2.97 13.44 1.14
N PRO A 385 -2.74 13.82 2.42
CA PRO A 385 -3.59 13.41 3.54
C PRO A 385 -5.08 13.75 3.30
N LEU A 386 -5.97 12.92 3.84
CA LEU A 386 -7.42 13.13 3.78
C LEU A 386 -7.84 14.12 4.88
N GLU A 387 -7.53 15.39 4.68
CA GLU A 387 -7.80 16.48 5.64
C GLU A 387 -8.33 17.76 4.98
N TYR A 388 -8.65 17.71 3.68
CA TYR A 388 -9.08 18.85 2.88
C TYR A 388 -10.57 18.75 2.55
N ASP A 389 -11.27 19.89 2.55
CA ASP A 389 -12.70 19.92 2.22
C ASP A 389 -12.95 19.68 0.73
N PHE A 390 -11.95 19.94 -0.11
CA PHE A 390 -11.99 19.67 -1.54
C PHE A 390 -10.59 19.50 -2.13
N VAL A 391 -10.48 18.57 -3.08
CA VAL A 391 -9.31 18.38 -3.94
C VAL A 391 -9.81 18.31 -5.39
N GLY A 392 -9.28 19.16 -6.26
CA GLY A 392 -9.58 19.17 -7.69
C GLY A 392 -8.62 18.30 -8.52
N HIS A 393 -8.91 18.14 -9.81
CA HIS A 393 -8.03 17.42 -10.71
C HIS A 393 -6.69 18.14 -10.97
N PHE A 394 -5.70 17.40 -11.47
CA PHE A 394 -4.42 17.97 -11.86
C PHE A 394 -4.48 18.66 -13.23
N TYR A 395 -4.09 19.94 -13.26
CA TYR A 395 -3.85 20.71 -14.47
C TYR A 395 -2.47 21.39 -14.38
N ASP A 396 -1.68 21.32 -15.46
CA ASP A 396 -0.28 21.80 -15.48
C ASP A 396 0.59 21.31 -14.29
N GLY A 397 0.29 20.11 -13.78
CA GLY A 397 1.03 19.47 -12.69
C GLY A 397 0.58 19.85 -11.27
N LEU A 398 -0.44 20.72 -11.13
CA LEU A 398 -1.00 21.14 -9.85
C LEU A 398 -2.48 20.80 -9.74
N ALA A 399 -2.92 20.43 -8.54
CA ALA A 399 -4.31 20.24 -8.18
C ALA A 399 -4.73 21.31 -7.17
N LEU A 400 -5.95 21.82 -7.32
CA LEU A 400 -6.52 22.76 -6.38
C LEU A 400 -6.87 22.02 -5.07
N VAL A 401 -6.61 22.66 -3.93
CA VAL A 401 -7.00 22.16 -2.60
C VAL A 401 -7.72 23.27 -1.83
N ALA A 402 -8.72 22.91 -1.04
CA ALA A 402 -9.46 23.88 -0.25
C ALA A 402 -9.66 23.43 1.21
N ASN A 403 -9.58 24.40 2.12
CA ASN A 403 -9.97 24.29 3.52
C ASN A 403 -10.90 25.46 3.86
N ASP A 404 -12.04 25.18 4.46
CA ASP A 404 -13.15 26.08 4.71
C ASP A 404 -13.55 26.86 3.44
N THR A 405 -13.16 28.14 3.39
CA THR A 405 -13.47 29.06 2.28
C THR A 405 -12.23 29.45 1.48
N ALA A 406 -11.06 28.88 1.80
CA ALA A 406 -9.79 29.28 1.22
C ALA A 406 -9.23 28.20 0.30
N TYR A 407 -8.55 28.65 -0.75
CA TYR A 407 -8.00 27.81 -1.82
C TYR A 407 -6.47 27.92 -1.89
N GLY A 408 -5.83 26.82 -2.25
CA GLY A 408 -4.40 26.70 -2.55
C GLY A 408 -4.17 25.62 -3.61
N TYR A 409 -2.91 25.19 -3.78
CA TYR A 409 -2.57 24.15 -4.76
C TYR A 409 -1.51 23.18 -4.24
N THR A 410 -1.70 21.90 -4.55
CA THR A 410 -0.74 20.82 -4.32
C THR A 410 -0.13 20.31 -5.63
N ASN A 411 1.08 19.79 -5.58
CA ASN A 411 1.66 19.03 -6.69
C ASN A 411 1.36 17.52 -6.59
N LYS A 412 1.81 16.75 -7.60
CA LYS A 412 1.63 15.28 -7.67
C LYS A 412 2.35 14.49 -6.57
N SER A 413 3.27 15.11 -5.83
CA SER A 413 3.90 14.52 -4.64
C SER A 413 3.18 14.84 -3.33
N GLY A 414 2.08 15.61 -3.38
CA GLY A 414 1.32 16.00 -2.19
C GLY A 414 1.89 17.23 -1.45
N GLU A 415 2.85 17.94 -2.03
CA GLU A 415 3.39 19.17 -1.46
C GLU A 415 2.49 20.36 -1.84
N ILE A 416 2.08 21.14 -0.83
CA ILE A 416 1.38 22.41 -1.03
C ILE A 416 2.34 23.45 -1.62
N VAL A 417 2.27 23.66 -2.93
CA VAL A 417 3.11 24.62 -3.68
C VAL A 417 2.61 26.05 -3.51
N ILE A 418 1.29 26.24 -3.42
CA ILE A 418 0.66 27.55 -3.24
C ILE A 418 -0.20 27.49 -1.97
N PRO A 419 0.09 28.32 -0.96
CA PRO A 419 -0.63 28.30 0.32
C PRO A 419 -2.13 28.51 0.20
N ILE A 420 -2.90 27.82 1.06
CA ILE A 420 -4.36 27.86 1.12
C ILE A 420 -4.83 29.18 1.73
N THR A 421 -4.86 30.24 0.93
CA THR A 421 -5.10 31.63 1.36
C THR A 421 -5.90 32.47 0.36
N LEU A 422 -6.27 31.90 -0.78
CA LEU A 422 -7.00 32.59 -1.84
C LEU A 422 -8.51 32.48 -1.57
N ASP A 423 -9.27 33.54 -1.84
CA ASP A 423 -10.74 33.52 -1.68
C ASP A 423 -11.40 32.65 -2.77
N TYR A 424 -10.77 32.57 -3.94
CA TYR A 424 -11.13 31.68 -5.04
C TYR A 424 -9.90 31.37 -5.88
N ALA A 425 -9.84 30.16 -6.43
CA ALA A 425 -8.81 29.74 -7.36
C ALA A 425 -9.44 28.87 -8.46
N GLY A 426 -9.02 29.06 -9.71
CA GLY A 426 -9.43 28.21 -10.85
C GLY A 426 -8.34 27.22 -11.24
N ASP A 427 -8.65 26.32 -12.18
CA ASP A 427 -7.66 25.40 -12.73
C ASP A 427 -6.54 26.13 -13.48
N PHE A 428 -5.33 25.57 -13.45
CA PHE A 428 -4.24 26.04 -14.30
C PHE A 428 -4.52 25.71 -15.76
N GLN A 429 -4.30 26.70 -16.64
CA GLN A 429 -4.38 26.53 -18.08
C GLN A 429 -3.21 27.27 -18.73
N ASN A 430 -2.33 26.53 -19.42
CA ASN A 430 -1.12 27.06 -20.03
C ASN A 430 -0.20 27.80 -19.02
N GLY A 431 -0.11 27.26 -17.80
CA GLY A 431 0.77 27.76 -16.74
C GLY A 431 0.23 28.97 -15.96
N LEU A 432 -1.02 29.38 -16.18
CA LEU A 432 -1.69 30.47 -15.46
C LEU A 432 -3.00 29.99 -14.82
N ALA A 433 -3.31 30.49 -13.62
CA ALA A 433 -4.58 30.28 -12.96
C ALA A 433 -5.23 31.62 -12.58
N LEU A 434 -6.53 31.74 -12.86
CA LEU A 434 -7.34 32.88 -12.41
C LEU A 434 -7.58 32.73 -10.90
N VAL A 435 -7.27 33.76 -10.13
CA VAL A 435 -7.43 33.76 -8.67
C VAL A 435 -8.15 35.00 -8.19
N GLU A 436 -8.79 34.88 -7.04
CA GLU A 436 -9.42 36.00 -6.33
C GLU A 436 -8.83 36.14 -4.94
N GLN A 437 -8.56 37.39 -4.56
CA GLN A 437 -8.15 37.75 -3.20
C GLN A 437 -8.69 39.14 -2.86
N ASN A 438 -9.34 39.28 -1.72
CA ASN A 438 -10.03 40.48 -1.28
C ASN A 438 -11.04 41.01 -2.32
N SER A 439 -11.83 40.10 -2.92
CA SER A 439 -12.83 40.41 -3.96
C SER A 439 -12.29 41.02 -5.26
N LEU A 440 -10.99 40.88 -5.51
CA LEU A 440 -10.33 41.32 -6.73
C LEU A 440 -9.69 40.12 -7.42
N LYS A 441 -9.66 40.14 -8.75
CA LYS A 441 -9.19 39.04 -9.59
C LYS A 441 -7.86 39.37 -10.25
N GLY A 442 -7.02 38.34 -10.43
CA GLY A 442 -5.76 38.39 -11.16
C GLY A 442 -5.33 37.00 -11.61
N PHE A 443 -4.11 36.87 -12.12
CA PHE A 443 -3.54 35.58 -12.50
C PHE A 443 -2.23 35.31 -11.76
N ILE A 444 -2.05 34.07 -11.32
CA ILE A 444 -0.78 33.56 -10.82
C ILE A 444 -0.22 32.49 -11.77
N ASN A 445 1.10 32.29 -11.72
CA ASN A 445 1.74 31.16 -12.39
C ASN A 445 1.83 29.93 -11.48
N THR A 446 2.39 28.82 -12.00
CA THR A 446 2.55 27.55 -11.26
C THR A 446 3.51 27.59 -10.07
N GLN A 447 4.22 28.71 -9.85
CA GLN A 447 5.00 28.96 -8.63
C GLN A 447 4.29 29.93 -7.67
N GLY A 448 3.01 30.24 -7.91
CA GLY A 448 2.23 31.18 -7.11
C GLY A 448 2.58 32.65 -7.34
N ARG A 449 3.40 32.98 -8.34
CA ARG A 449 3.78 34.37 -8.62
C ARG A 449 2.67 35.07 -9.38
N VAL A 450 2.27 36.24 -8.91
CA VAL A 450 1.30 37.10 -9.60
C VAL A 450 1.87 37.55 -10.95
N VAL A 451 1.23 37.15 -12.04
CA VAL A 451 1.56 37.53 -13.43
C VAL A 451 0.67 38.67 -13.89
N VAL A 452 -0.62 38.60 -13.57
CA VAL A 452 -1.59 39.69 -13.77
C VAL A 452 -2.02 40.18 -12.39
N PRO A 453 -1.82 41.47 -12.06
CA PRO A 453 -2.15 42.01 -10.75
C PRO A 453 -3.59 41.73 -10.33
N ILE A 454 -3.78 41.43 -9.04
CA ILE A 454 -5.08 41.17 -8.42
C ILE A 454 -5.79 42.50 -8.15
N GLU A 455 -6.28 43.16 -9.21
CA GLU A 455 -6.88 44.50 -9.14
C GLU A 455 -8.19 44.65 -9.93
N TYR A 456 -8.68 43.59 -10.55
CA TYR A 456 -9.84 43.64 -11.44
C TYR A 456 -11.11 43.17 -10.72
N LYS A 457 -12.23 43.89 -10.86
CA LYS A 457 -13.52 43.46 -10.29
C LYS A 457 -14.13 42.27 -11.03
N TRP A 458 -13.76 42.11 -12.30
CA TRP A 458 -14.11 40.96 -13.11
C TRP A 458 -13.00 40.73 -14.12
N LEU A 459 -12.64 39.47 -14.34
CA LEU A 459 -11.58 39.06 -15.24
C LEU A 459 -11.92 37.67 -15.73
N GLU A 460 -11.83 37.46 -17.05
CA GLU A 460 -12.01 36.14 -17.64
C GLU A 460 -10.68 35.42 -17.86
N PRO A 461 -10.70 34.07 -18.02
CA PRO A 461 -9.58 33.32 -18.55
C PRO A 461 -9.07 33.86 -19.90
N PHE A 462 -7.76 33.78 -20.12
CA PHE A 462 -7.17 34.16 -21.41
C PHE A 462 -7.73 33.28 -22.54
N GLN A 463 -8.16 33.93 -23.61
CA GLN A 463 -8.65 33.27 -24.83
C GLN A 463 -7.46 32.78 -25.68
N LYS A 464 -7.73 31.99 -26.73
CA LYS A 464 -6.69 31.44 -27.62
C LYS A 464 -5.79 32.49 -28.29
N ASN A 465 -6.29 33.72 -28.45
CA ASN A 465 -5.53 34.85 -29.00
C ASN A 465 -4.63 35.53 -27.94
N GLY A 466 -4.60 35.05 -26.70
CA GLY A 466 -3.78 35.60 -25.62
C GLY A 466 -4.37 36.85 -24.95
N LEU A 467 -5.63 37.20 -25.25
CA LEU A 467 -6.34 38.33 -24.65
C LEU A 467 -7.35 37.88 -23.60
N ALA A 468 -7.58 38.74 -22.61
CA ALA A 468 -8.64 38.59 -21.63
C ALA A 468 -9.43 39.90 -21.52
N ARG A 469 -10.76 39.78 -21.50
CA ARG A 469 -11.64 40.86 -21.06
C ARG A 469 -11.50 41.06 -19.57
N ALA A 470 -11.29 42.30 -19.19
CA ALA A 470 -11.20 42.70 -17.81
C ALA A 470 -12.20 43.82 -17.55
N LYS A 471 -12.67 43.91 -16.31
CA LYS A 471 -13.45 45.03 -15.81
C LYS A 471 -12.72 45.68 -14.65
N LYS A 472 -12.38 46.95 -14.85
CA LYS A 472 -11.88 47.84 -13.80
C LYS A 472 -12.96 48.89 -13.54
N ASP A 473 -13.33 49.04 -12.28
CA ASP A 473 -14.49 49.82 -11.85
C ASP A 473 -15.82 49.39 -12.51
N SER A 474 -16.30 50.14 -13.50
CA SER A 474 -17.57 49.88 -14.21
C SER A 474 -17.39 49.61 -15.70
N LEU A 475 -16.18 49.74 -16.24
CA LEU A 475 -15.90 49.72 -17.67
C LEU A 475 -15.03 48.52 -18.04
N PHE A 476 -15.21 48.04 -19.27
CA PHE A 476 -14.47 46.93 -19.84
C PHE A 476 -13.28 47.41 -20.66
N GLY A 477 -12.21 46.63 -20.61
CA GLY A 477 -11.02 46.75 -21.43
C GLY A 477 -10.48 45.36 -21.79
N LEU A 478 -9.40 45.34 -22.58
CA LEU A 478 -8.68 44.11 -22.94
C LEU A 478 -7.25 44.19 -22.41
N ILE A 479 -6.80 43.10 -21.82
CA ILE A 479 -5.41 42.92 -21.39
C ILE A 479 -4.81 41.70 -22.09
N ASN A 480 -3.48 41.68 -22.25
CA ASN A 480 -2.74 40.50 -22.69
C ASN A 480 -2.11 39.75 -21.51
N GLN A 481 -1.48 38.61 -21.78
CA GLN A 481 -0.80 37.77 -20.78
C GLN A 481 0.36 38.47 -20.05
N GLN A 482 0.92 39.54 -20.61
CA GLN A 482 1.94 40.37 -19.97
C GLN A 482 1.33 41.48 -19.10
N SER A 483 0.02 41.39 -18.80
CA SER A 483 -0.74 42.41 -18.07
C SER A 483 -0.73 43.79 -18.73
N THR A 484 -0.46 43.87 -20.03
CA THR A 484 -0.54 45.13 -20.78
C THR A 484 -1.99 45.39 -21.19
N VAL A 485 -2.51 46.58 -20.87
CA VAL A 485 -3.81 47.05 -21.35
C VAL A 485 -3.69 47.35 -22.85
N VAL A 486 -4.22 46.46 -23.69
CA VAL A 486 -4.21 46.60 -25.16
C VAL A 486 -5.45 47.33 -25.67
N LEU A 487 -6.55 47.29 -24.90
CA LEU A 487 -7.74 48.11 -25.12
C LEU A 487 -8.11 48.79 -23.79
N PRO A 488 -8.19 50.14 -23.74
CA PRO A 488 -8.44 50.88 -22.50
C PRO A 488 -9.82 50.55 -21.89
N PHE A 489 -9.92 50.71 -20.57
CA PHE A 489 -11.15 50.49 -19.79
C PHE A 489 -12.18 51.63 -20.00
N GLU A 490 -12.73 51.72 -21.20
CA GLU A 490 -13.69 52.77 -21.59
C GLU A 490 -14.95 52.24 -22.30
N TYR A 491 -15.13 50.92 -22.35
CA TYR A 491 -16.25 50.27 -23.03
C TYR A 491 -17.33 49.83 -22.04
N ASP A 492 -18.60 49.99 -22.44
CA ASP A 492 -19.76 49.55 -21.67
C ASP A 492 -19.88 48.01 -21.68
N ALA A 493 -19.46 47.38 -22.77
CA ALA A 493 -19.40 45.93 -22.92
C ALA A 493 -18.37 45.50 -23.98
N ILE A 494 -17.80 44.32 -23.79
CA ILE A 494 -16.97 43.64 -24.80
C ILE A 494 -17.48 42.19 -24.93
N GLY A 495 -17.85 41.80 -26.14
CA GLY A 495 -18.26 40.43 -26.50
C GLY A 495 -17.08 39.47 -26.56
N GLU A 496 -17.37 38.18 -26.66
CA GLU A 496 -16.34 37.17 -26.88
C GLU A 496 -15.66 37.36 -28.24
N PHE A 497 -14.38 36.99 -28.36
CA PHE A 497 -13.78 36.93 -29.67
C PHE A 497 -14.34 35.74 -30.43
N SER A 498 -14.73 36.01 -31.68
CA SER A 498 -15.05 34.98 -32.65
C SER A 498 -14.52 35.41 -34.01
N ASN A 499 -13.90 34.49 -34.73
CA ASN A 499 -13.16 34.76 -35.97
C ASN A 499 -12.26 36.02 -35.88
N HIS A 500 -11.42 36.08 -34.84
CA HIS A 500 -10.46 37.17 -34.61
C HIS A 500 -11.07 38.56 -34.38
N LEU A 501 -12.39 38.63 -34.10
CA LEU A 501 -13.11 39.89 -33.86
C LEU A 501 -13.96 39.79 -32.58
N ALA A 502 -13.97 40.86 -31.79
CA ALA A 502 -14.84 41.00 -30.63
C ALA A 502 -15.73 42.24 -30.76
N LEU A 503 -17.01 42.09 -30.43
CA LEU A 503 -17.94 43.22 -30.36
C LEU A 503 -17.52 44.15 -29.23
N VAL A 504 -17.43 45.45 -29.50
CA VAL A 504 -17.19 46.47 -28.47
C VAL A 504 -18.32 47.48 -28.47
N ALA A 505 -18.85 47.79 -27.29
CA ALA A 505 -19.95 48.73 -27.11
C ALA A 505 -19.51 49.96 -26.31
N LYS A 506 -19.81 51.14 -26.83
CA LYS A 506 -19.51 52.43 -26.21
C LYS A 506 -20.57 53.45 -26.62
N GLU A 507 -21.11 54.18 -25.64
CA GLU A 507 -22.05 55.29 -25.88
C GLU A 507 -23.32 54.87 -26.65
N GLY A 508 -23.85 53.68 -26.35
CA GLY A 508 -25.07 53.16 -26.98
C GLY A 508 -24.89 52.66 -28.42
N LYS A 509 -23.66 52.62 -28.93
CA LYS A 509 -23.30 52.03 -30.21
C LYS A 509 -22.37 50.85 -30.04
N TYR A 510 -22.30 49.97 -31.03
CA TYR A 510 -21.30 48.92 -31.09
C TYR A 510 -20.58 48.85 -32.42
N GLY A 511 -19.34 48.39 -32.35
CA GLY A 511 -18.45 48.05 -33.47
C GLY A 511 -17.66 46.79 -33.13
N TYR A 512 -16.52 46.58 -33.80
CA TYR A 512 -15.68 45.39 -33.56
C TYR A 512 -14.19 45.73 -33.54
N VAL A 513 -13.46 45.12 -32.61
CA VAL A 513 -11.99 45.15 -32.55
C VAL A 513 -11.41 43.81 -32.97
N ASN A 514 -10.21 43.83 -33.55
CA ASN A 514 -9.45 42.61 -33.86
C ASN A 514 -8.56 42.15 -32.70
N ASP A 515 -7.84 41.04 -32.89
CA ASP A 515 -6.88 40.49 -31.91
C ASP A 515 -5.73 41.44 -31.55
N SER A 516 -5.46 42.46 -32.38
CA SER A 516 -4.50 43.53 -32.05
C SER A 516 -5.15 44.68 -31.29
N ALA A 517 -6.39 44.50 -30.79
CA ALA A 517 -7.23 45.50 -30.15
C ALA A 517 -7.48 46.76 -31.01
N GLN A 518 -7.38 46.64 -32.34
CA GLN A 518 -7.65 47.73 -33.29
C GLN A 518 -9.10 47.68 -33.74
N LEU A 519 -9.77 48.83 -33.74
CA LEU A 519 -11.13 48.94 -34.27
C LEU A 519 -11.12 48.60 -35.77
N LYS A 520 -11.78 47.49 -36.13
CA LYS A 520 -11.87 46.99 -37.51
C LYS A 520 -13.18 47.39 -38.18
N VAL A 521 -14.25 47.47 -37.38
CA VAL A 521 -15.57 47.91 -37.81
C VAL A 521 -16.00 49.06 -36.90
N GLU A 522 -16.30 50.20 -37.50
CA GLU A 522 -16.70 51.41 -36.78
C GLU A 522 -17.96 51.20 -35.92
N SER A 523 -18.04 51.96 -34.82
CA SER A 523 -19.14 51.88 -33.85
C SER A 523 -20.40 52.60 -34.32
N ASN A 524 -21.04 52.07 -35.36
CA ASN A 524 -22.16 52.73 -36.04
C ASN A 524 -23.50 51.98 -35.90
N PHE A 525 -23.53 50.83 -35.23
CA PHE A 525 -24.74 50.04 -35.01
C PHE A 525 -25.33 50.30 -33.63
N ASP A 526 -26.66 50.36 -33.51
CA ASP A 526 -27.32 50.57 -32.21
C ASP A 526 -27.06 49.38 -31.29
N PHE A 527 -26.51 49.65 -30.10
CA PHE A 527 -26.21 48.59 -29.15
C PHE A 527 -27.42 48.22 -28.33
N ARG A 528 -27.65 46.91 -28.25
CA ARG A 528 -28.54 46.28 -27.30
C ARG A 528 -27.80 45.13 -26.65
N ARG A 529 -28.07 44.84 -25.38
CA ARG A 529 -27.28 43.87 -24.61
C ARG A 529 -27.32 42.46 -25.21
N ASP A 530 -28.42 42.08 -25.86
CA ASP A 530 -28.58 40.82 -26.60
C ASP A 530 -27.67 40.73 -27.84
N ALA A 531 -27.14 41.84 -28.36
CA ALA A 531 -26.18 41.87 -29.47
C ALA A 531 -24.87 41.14 -29.16
N LEU A 532 -24.50 41.01 -27.89
CA LEU A 532 -23.36 40.19 -27.47
C LEU A 532 -23.52 38.70 -27.88
N ASN A 533 -24.77 38.23 -28.03
CA ASN A 533 -25.07 36.85 -28.38
C ASN A 533 -25.21 36.65 -29.90
N TRP A 534 -26.06 37.44 -30.55
CA TRP A 534 -26.35 37.28 -31.98
C TRP A 534 -25.39 38.04 -32.91
N GLY A 535 -24.68 39.04 -32.40
CA GLY A 535 -23.75 39.88 -33.16
C GLY A 535 -22.33 39.33 -33.20
N LYS A 536 -22.04 38.20 -32.56
CA LYS A 536 -20.72 37.57 -32.71
C LYS A 536 -20.52 37.11 -34.17
N PHE A 537 -19.27 37.10 -34.62
CA PHE A 537 -18.92 36.53 -35.91
C PHE A 537 -19.10 35.01 -35.91
N GLU A 538 -19.70 34.45 -36.95
CA GLU A 538 -19.77 33.02 -37.24
C GLU A 538 -19.08 32.82 -38.59
N GLY A 539 -17.86 32.28 -38.57
CA GLY A 539 -16.98 32.37 -39.73
C GLY A 539 -16.75 33.85 -40.10
N ASN A 540 -16.81 34.19 -41.39
CA ASN A 540 -16.50 35.54 -41.89
C ASN A 540 -17.63 36.57 -41.74
N TYR A 541 -18.72 36.22 -41.04
CA TYR A 541 -19.95 36.97 -41.08
C TYR A 541 -20.57 37.19 -39.70
N ALA A 542 -21.20 38.34 -39.47
CA ALA A 542 -21.92 38.64 -38.24
C ALA A 542 -23.29 39.23 -38.55
N LYS A 543 -24.26 38.98 -37.66
CA LYS A 543 -25.57 39.62 -37.77
C LYS A 543 -25.49 41.06 -37.31
N TYR A 544 -26.19 41.94 -38.01
CA TYR A 544 -26.50 43.29 -37.54
C TYR A 544 -28.00 43.50 -37.56
N MET A 545 -28.48 44.45 -36.75
CA MET A 545 -29.89 44.79 -36.71
C MET A 545 -30.15 46.22 -37.18
N LEU A 546 -31.21 46.37 -37.98
CA LEU A 546 -31.77 47.66 -38.36
C LEU A 546 -33.29 47.58 -38.33
N LYS A 547 -33.94 48.46 -37.56
CA LYS A 547 -35.42 48.51 -37.43
C LYS A 547 -36.05 47.12 -37.15
N GLU A 548 -35.48 46.39 -36.18
CA GLU A 548 -35.91 45.05 -35.78
C GLU A 548 -35.82 43.96 -36.86
N LYS A 549 -35.03 44.21 -37.91
CA LYS A 549 -34.70 43.22 -38.93
C LYS A 549 -33.21 42.92 -38.92
N PHE A 550 -32.88 41.64 -39.11
CA PHE A 550 -31.50 41.18 -39.18
C PHE A 550 -30.98 41.21 -40.60
N GLY A 551 -29.73 41.66 -40.75
CA GLY A 551 -28.91 41.49 -41.95
C GLY A 551 -27.54 40.94 -41.56
N ILE A 552 -26.65 40.80 -42.54
CA ILE A 552 -25.29 40.26 -42.34
C ILE A 552 -24.24 41.26 -42.82
N ILE A 553 -23.17 41.40 -42.02
CA ILE A 553 -21.94 42.09 -42.39
C ILE A 553 -20.78 41.10 -42.52
N ASP A 554 -19.81 41.41 -43.37
CA ASP A 554 -18.51 40.72 -43.39
C ASP A 554 -17.53 41.30 -42.34
N THR A 555 -16.32 40.74 -42.27
CA THR A 555 -15.25 41.16 -41.33
C THR A 555 -14.73 42.59 -41.54
N SER A 556 -15.07 43.24 -42.65
CA SER A 556 -14.79 44.66 -42.89
C SER A 556 -15.90 45.59 -42.42
N GLY A 557 -17.05 45.02 -42.01
CA GLY A 557 -18.27 45.77 -41.69
C GLY A 557 -19.15 46.08 -42.91
N LYS A 558 -18.78 45.60 -44.09
CA LYS A 558 -19.60 45.77 -45.30
C LYS A 558 -20.85 44.91 -45.18
N ARG A 559 -22.01 45.51 -45.44
CA ARG A 559 -23.30 44.81 -45.47
C ARG A 559 -23.36 43.91 -46.70
N VAL A 560 -23.30 42.60 -46.49
CA VAL A 560 -23.37 41.57 -47.53
C VAL A 560 -24.76 40.97 -47.66
N PHE A 561 -25.60 41.11 -46.63
CA PHE A 561 -27.00 40.69 -46.66
C PHE A 561 -27.89 41.76 -46.00
N PRO A 562 -29.01 42.16 -46.62
CA PRO A 562 -29.81 43.27 -46.16
C PRO A 562 -30.64 42.93 -44.92
N ALA A 563 -30.85 43.94 -44.07
CA ALA A 563 -31.69 43.84 -42.88
C ALA A 563 -33.19 43.88 -43.21
N ILE A 564 -33.74 42.78 -43.73
CA ILE A 564 -35.17 42.67 -44.12
C ILE A 564 -35.91 41.49 -43.49
N PHE A 565 -35.19 40.57 -42.83
CA PHE A 565 -35.75 39.36 -42.22
C PHE A 565 -35.93 39.49 -40.71
N GLU A 566 -36.91 38.78 -40.15
CA GLU A 566 -37.13 38.73 -38.69
C GLU A 566 -36.01 38.00 -37.97
N ASN A 567 -35.38 37.03 -38.64
CA ASN A 567 -34.18 36.34 -38.20
C ASN A 567 -33.50 35.71 -39.41
N ILE A 568 -32.22 35.42 -39.26
CA ILE A 568 -31.37 34.76 -40.25
C ILE A 568 -30.62 33.66 -39.51
N GLY A 569 -30.45 32.48 -40.12
CA GLY A 569 -29.57 31.43 -39.64
C GLY A 569 -28.09 31.82 -39.75
N SER A 570 -27.19 30.84 -39.65
CA SER A 570 -25.78 31.08 -39.94
C SER A 570 -25.60 31.36 -41.42
N TYR A 571 -24.84 32.41 -41.74
CA TYR A 571 -24.44 32.74 -43.10
C TYR A 571 -23.12 32.05 -43.38
N ASN A 572 -23.19 30.89 -44.00
CA ASN A 572 -22.03 30.15 -44.51
C ASN A 572 -22.02 30.29 -46.04
N ASP A 573 -20.87 30.10 -46.70
CA ASP A 573 -20.79 30.14 -48.18
C ASP A 573 -21.55 28.97 -48.84
N SER A 574 -22.44 28.29 -48.10
CA SER A 574 -23.46 27.43 -48.66
C SER A 574 -24.45 28.30 -49.45
N ASN A 575 -24.93 27.80 -50.58
CA ASN A 575 -25.83 28.55 -51.44
C ASN A 575 -27.19 28.87 -50.78
N TYR A 576 -27.47 28.42 -49.55
CA TYR A 576 -28.79 28.50 -48.92
C TYR A 576 -28.73 29.01 -47.48
N ILE A 577 -29.46 30.08 -47.22
CA ILE A 577 -29.49 30.79 -45.94
C ILE A 577 -30.89 30.64 -45.34
N ALA A 578 -30.97 30.06 -44.14
CA ALA A 578 -32.23 30.00 -43.40
C ALA A 578 -32.69 31.41 -43.03
N VAL A 579 -33.91 31.78 -43.38
CA VAL A 579 -34.47 33.12 -43.15
C VAL A 579 -35.88 33.03 -42.60
N LYS A 580 -36.20 33.93 -41.67
CA LYS A 580 -37.53 34.01 -41.04
C LYS A 580 -38.30 35.23 -41.52
N LYS A 581 -39.53 35.00 -41.97
CA LYS A 581 -40.47 36.05 -42.36
C LYS A 581 -41.90 35.62 -42.01
N ASN A 582 -42.69 36.54 -41.49
CA ASN A 582 -44.08 36.28 -41.07
C ASN A 582 -44.18 35.12 -40.06
N GLY A 583 -43.21 35.01 -39.14
CA GLY A 583 -43.21 33.96 -38.13
C GLY A 583 -42.73 32.58 -38.58
N LYS A 584 -42.48 32.36 -39.88
CA LYS A 584 -42.07 31.06 -40.45
C LYS A 584 -40.67 31.13 -41.08
N TRP A 585 -39.96 30.01 -41.02
CA TRP A 585 -38.64 29.83 -41.62
C TRP A 585 -38.74 29.19 -43.00
N GLY A 586 -37.86 29.63 -43.89
CA GLY A 586 -37.58 29.04 -45.21
C GLY A 586 -36.12 29.27 -45.56
N TYR A 587 -35.73 29.03 -46.81
CA TYR A 587 -34.35 29.21 -47.26
C TYR A 587 -34.27 30.07 -48.52
N THR A 588 -33.32 30.98 -48.55
CA THR A 588 -33.03 31.84 -49.70
C THR A 588 -31.62 31.61 -50.20
N ASN A 589 -31.37 31.89 -51.47
CA ASN A 589 -30.00 32.06 -51.96
C ASN A 589 -29.43 33.43 -51.59
N GLN A 590 -28.17 33.67 -51.96
CA GLN A 590 -27.47 34.93 -51.71
C GLN A 590 -28.09 36.12 -52.46
N GLU A 591 -28.75 35.87 -53.61
CA GLU A 591 -29.51 36.86 -54.38
C GLU A 591 -30.91 37.17 -53.81
N LEU A 592 -31.22 36.70 -52.60
CA LEU A 592 -32.51 36.90 -51.92
C LEU A 592 -33.70 36.21 -52.61
N SER A 593 -33.43 35.26 -53.50
CA SER A 593 -34.45 34.41 -54.11
C SER A 593 -34.79 33.27 -53.17
N LEU A 594 -36.08 33.17 -52.82
CA LEU A 594 -36.59 32.09 -51.98
C LEU A 594 -36.47 30.76 -52.73
N VAL A 595 -35.70 29.83 -52.18
CA VAL A 595 -35.47 28.48 -52.73
C VAL A 595 -36.41 27.49 -52.06
N ILE A 596 -36.53 27.58 -50.73
CA ILE A 596 -37.46 26.74 -49.95
C ILE A 596 -38.47 27.66 -49.25
N PRO A 597 -39.79 27.45 -49.44
CA PRO A 597 -40.84 28.32 -48.91
C PRO A 597 -40.82 28.52 -47.39
N TYR A 598 -41.40 29.64 -46.92
CA TYR A 598 -41.61 29.91 -45.51
C TYR A 598 -42.70 29.01 -44.92
N GLN A 599 -42.35 27.82 -44.47
CA GLN A 599 -43.31 26.84 -43.95
C GLN A 599 -42.96 26.31 -42.55
N TYR A 600 -41.68 26.36 -42.18
CA TYR A 600 -41.18 25.73 -40.96
C TYR A 600 -41.35 26.61 -39.73
N ASN A 601 -41.62 25.99 -38.58
CA ASN A 601 -41.60 26.64 -37.27
C ASN A 601 -40.16 27.03 -36.87
N PHE A 602 -39.19 26.23 -37.27
CA PHE A 602 -37.76 26.49 -37.12
C PHE A 602 -36.97 25.77 -38.22
N ALA A 603 -35.85 26.32 -38.64
CA ALA A 603 -34.99 25.75 -39.67
C ALA A 603 -33.53 26.01 -39.29
N GLU A 604 -32.73 24.96 -39.20
CA GLU A 604 -31.29 25.06 -38.99
C GLU A 604 -30.55 25.33 -40.32
N SER A 605 -29.32 25.81 -40.23
CA SER A 605 -28.46 25.92 -41.40
C SER A 605 -28.12 24.54 -41.97
N PHE A 606 -27.91 24.45 -43.28
CA PHE A 606 -27.43 23.22 -43.89
C PHE A 606 -26.05 22.82 -43.36
N VAL A 607 -25.90 21.55 -43.03
CA VAL A 607 -24.62 20.86 -42.77
C VAL A 607 -24.43 19.86 -43.90
N ASP A 608 -23.38 20.06 -44.70
CA ASP A 608 -23.13 19.37 -45.98
C ASP A 608 -24.30 19.45 -46.97
N THR A 609 -25.19 18.44 -46.97
CA THR A 609 -26.35 18.34 -47.85
C THR A 609 -27.68 18.29 -47.10
N LEU A 610 -27.66 18.31 -45.77
CA LEU A 610 -28.84 18.10 -44.93
C LEU A 610 -29.14 19.32 -44.07
N ALA A 611 -30.42 19.60 -43.84
CA ALA A 611 -30.84 20.55 -42.81
C ALA A 611 -31.93 19.96 -41.92
N LYS A 612 -31.82 20.22 -40.62
CA LYS A 612 -32.88 19.96 -39.64
C LYS A 612 -33.94 21.04 -39.75
N VAL A 613 -35.18 20.63 -39.95
CA VAL A 613 -36.34 21.54 -40.00
C VAL A 613 -37.40 21.08 -39.02
N LYS A 614 -38.14 22.03 -38.47
CA LYS A 614 -39.18 21.79 -37.47
C LYS A 614 -40.55 22.20 -38.00
N LEU A 615 -41.51 21.26 -38.01
CA LEU A 615 -42.93 21.51 -38.25
C LEU A 615 -43.72 21.16 -36.99
N GLY A 616 -44.50 22.12 -36.49
CA GLY A 616 -45.10 21.98 -35.16
C GLY A 616 -44.01 21.81 -34.10
N ASN A 617 -44.04 20.67 -33.40
CA ASN A 617 -43.09 20.34 -32.34
C ASN A 617 -42.00 19.34 -32.76
N TYR A 618 -42.05 18.84 -33.99
CA TYR A 618 -41.23 17.71 -34.43
C TYR A 618 -40.21 18.09 -35.49
N TRP A 619 -39.03 17.50 -35.40
CA TRP A 619 -37.93 17.61 -36.34
C TRP A 619 -38.04 16.59 -37.46
N GLY A 620 -37.52 16.99 -38.62
CA GLY A 620 -37.29 16.17 -39.80
C GLY A 620 -36.04 16.65 -40.51
N LEU A 621 -35.68 15.96 -41.59
CA LEU A 621 -34.52 16.30 -42.43
C LEU A 621 -34.97 16.58 -43.85
N ILE A 622 -34.36 17.61 -44.44
CA ILE A 622 -34.53 17.96 -45.85
C ILE A 622 -33.18 18.01 -46.57
N ASP A 623 -33.22 17.84 -47.89
CA ASP A 623 -32.10 18.13 -48.77
C ASP A 623 -32.09 19.60 -49.25
N LYS A 624 -31.16 19.91 -50.16
CA LYS A 624 -30.92 21.25 -50.72
C LYS A 624 -32.02 21.71 -51.68
N GLU A 625 -32.74 20.78 -52.26
CA GLU A 625 -33.89 21.00 -53.12
C GLU A 625 -35.17 21.25 -52.28
N GLY A 626 -35.09 20.97 -50.98
CA GLY A 626 -36.21 21.09 -50.04
C GLY A 626 -37.07 19.83 -50.00
N GLU A 627 -36.61 18.72 -50.58
CA GLU A 627 -37.26 17.43 -50.49
C GLU A 627 -37.12 16.88 -49.08
N GLN A 628 -38.22 16.33 -48.56
CA GLN A 628 -38.24 15.71 -47.24
C GLN A 628 -37.55 14.35 -47.29
N LEU A 629 -36.41 14.22 -46.61
CA LEU A 629 -35.66 12.98 -46.49
C LEU A 629 -36.10 12.14 -45.28
N LEU A 630 -36.45 12.83 -44.19
CA LEU A 630 -36.97 12.21 -42.97
C LEU A 630 -38.14 13.03 -42.45
N GLU A 631 -39.32 12.44 -42.30
CA GLU A 631 -40.55 13.13 -41.90
C GLU A 631 -40.45 13.87 -40.56
N ASN A 632 -41.24 14.93 -40.41
CA ASN A 632 -41.31 15.73 -39.18
C ASN A 632 -42.10 15.02 -38.07
N GLU A 633 -41.50 13.97 -37.49
CA GLU A 633 -42.12 13.17 -36.42
C GLU A 633 -41.18 12.88 -35.24
N PHE A 634 -39.97 13.44 -35.22
CA PHE A 634 -38.95 13.19 -34.20
C PHE A 634 -38.87 14.33 -33.18
N ASP A 635 -38.70 13.98 -31.91
CA ASP A 635 -38.47 14.95 -30.82
C ASP A 635 -37.06 15.57 -30.91
N ASP A 636 -36.08 14.79 -31.37
CA ASP A 636 -34.74 15.24 -31.74
C ASP A 636 -34.07 14.33 -32.78
N ILE A 637 -33.08 14.88 -33.48
CA ILE A 637 -32.26 14.20 -34.47
C ILE A 637 -30.81 14.62 -34.27
N GLN A 638 -29.94 13.68 -33.94
CA GLN A 638 -28.49 13.86 -33.88
C GLN A 638 -27.85 13.17 -35.10
N ILE A 639 -27.10 13.96 -35.88
CA ILE A 639 -26.36 13.47 -37.05
C ILE A 639 -25.00 12.93 -36.58
N THR A 640 -24.66 11.70 -36.94
CA THR A 640 -23.38 11.05 -36.61
C THR A 640 -22.65 10.58 -37.87
N SER A 641 -21.39 10.15 -37.73
CA SER A 641 -20.62 9.60 -38.86
C SER A 641 -21.15 8.26 -39.39
N PHE A 642 -21.91 7.52 -38.58
CA PHE A 642 -22.46 6.21 -38.92
C PHE A 642 -23.97 6.24 -39.23
N GLY A 643 -24.63 7.39 -39.09
CA GLY A 643 -26.08 7.53 -39.30
C GLY A 643 -26.70 8.62 -38.44
N PHE A 644 -27.83 8.30 -37.80
CA PHE A 644 -28.61 9.24 -37.02
C PHE A 644 -29.07 8.61 -35.72
N ILE A 645 -28.81 9.27 -34.59
CA ILE A 645 -29.48 8.94 -33.33
C ILE A 645 -30.74 9.82 -33.27
N VAL A 646 -31.89 9.21 -33.15
CA VAL A 646 -33.20 9.87 -33.28
C VAL A 646 -34.04 9.60 -32.04
N GLU A 647 -34.80 10.60 -31.60
CA GLU A 647 -35.71 10.50 -30.48
C GLU A 647 -37.16 10.63 -30.98
N LYS A 648 -38.04 9.72 -30.58
CA LYS A 648 -39.46 9.70 -30.95
C LYS A 648 -40.28 9.22 -29.76
N ASP A 649 -41.28 10.01 -29.38
CA ASP A 649 -42.12 9.81 -28.21
C ASP A 649 -41.30 9.62 -26.91
N GLY A 650 -40.18 10.35 -26.80
CA GLY A 650 -39.24 10.27 -25.69
C GLY A 650 -38.31 9.06 -25.66
N LEU A 651 -38.34 8.19 -26.69
CA LEU A 651 -37.46 7.02 -26.81
C LEU A 651 -36.50 7.18 -27.98
N LYS A 652 -35.27 6.71 -27.79
CA LYS A 652 -34.18 6.80 -28.75
C LYS A 652 -34.02 5.52 -29.56
N GLY A 653 -33.73 5.71 -30.83
CA GLY A 653 -33.35 4.68 -31.79
C GLY A 653 -32.20 5.17 -32.66
N VAL A 654 -31.72 4.30 -33.55
CA VAL A 654 -30.67 4.65 -34.51
C VAL A 654 -31.09 4.27 -35.91
N LEU A 655 -30.92 5.21 -36.83
CA LEU A 655 -31.10 5.02 -38.27
C LEU A 655 -29.73 5.01 -38.95
N ASN A 656 -29.57 4.17 -39.97
CA ASN A 656 -28.38 4.23 -40.84
C ASN A 656 -28.47 5.43 -41.82
N PRO A 657 -27.43 5.70 -42.64
CA PRO A 657 -27.45 6.81 -43.61
C PRO A 657 -28.51 6.68 -44.72
N LEU A 658 -29.13 5.51 -44.87
CA LEU A 658 -30.27 5.27 -45.77
C LEU A 658 -31.63 5.43 -45.04
N PHE A 659 -31.62 5.98 -43.83
CA PHE A 659 -32.78 6.17 -42.95
C PHE A 659 -33.50 4.88 -42.55
N GLN A 660 -32.79 3.74 -42.58
CA GLN A 660 -33.32 2.46 -42.12
C GLN A 660 -33.00 2.27 -40.65
N GLU A 661 -33.98 1.80 -39.89
CA GLU A 661 -33.82 1.46 -38.48
C GLU A 661 -32.78 0.35 -38.30
N ILE A 662 -31.76 0.62 -37.50
CA ILE A 662 -30.75 -0.36 -37.05
C ILE A 662 -30.87 -0.65 -35.56
N ILE A 663 -31.31 0.33 -34.77
CA ILE A 663 -31.65 0.17 -33.35
C ILE A 663 -33.07 0.72 -33.17
N PRO A 664 -34.00 -0.08 -32.64
CA PRO A 664 -35.39 0.34 -32.47
C PRO A 664 -35.52 1.42 -31.39
N PHE A 665 -36.62 2.19 -31.45
CA PHE A 665 -36.97 3.26 -30.52
C PHE A 665 -37.43 2.73 -29.17
N LEU A 666 -36.52 2.11 -28.42
CA LEU A 666 -36.82 1.41 -27.16
C LEU A 666 -36.00 1.91 -25.97
N TYR A 667 -35.04 2.81 -26.21
CA TYR A 667 -34.02 3.15 -25.23
C TYR A 667 -34.25 4.57 -24.70
N ASP A 668 -34.13 4.76 -23.40
CA ASP A 668 -34.18 6.09 -22.80
C ASP A 668 -32.94 6.90 -23.20
N LYS A 669 -31.83 6.21 -23.46
CA LYS A 669 -30.54 6.83 -23.79
C LYS A 669 -29.70 5.95 -24.72
N ILE A 670 -29.09 6.59 -25.72
CA ILE A 670 -28.11 6.00 -26.63
C ILE A 670 -26.93 6.97 -26.71
N GLU A 671 -25.72 6.48 -26.39
CA GLU A 671 -24.48 7.26 -26.42
C GLU A 671 -23.33 6.47 -27.02
N LEU A 672 -22.32 7.17 -27.52
CA LEU A 672 -21.09 6.53 -28.01
C LEU A 672 -20.19 6.14 -26.83
N PHE A 673 -20.01 4.84 -26.59
CA PHE A 673 -19.11 4.31 -25.57
C PHE A 673 -17.65 4.26 -26.05
N SER A 674 -17.45 3.86 -27.30
CA SER A 674 -16.19 3.93 -28.05
C SER A 674 -16.50 4.14 -29.53
N GLU A 675 -15.49 4.35 -30.38
CA GLU A 675 -15.69 4.60 -31.83
C GLU A 675 -16.61 3.58 -32.53
N ASP A 676 -16.68 2.35 -32.03
CA ASP A 676 -17.44 1.24 -32.63
C ASP A 676 -18.53 0.67 -31.70
N ILE A 677 -18.72 1.23 -30.50
CA ILE A 677 -19.66 0.69 -29.51
C ILE A 677 -20.60 1.79 -29.03
N LEU A 678 -21.90 1.53 -29.14
CA LEU A 678 -22.96 2.33 -28.53
C LEU A 678 -23.35 1.73 -27.18
N LEU A 679 -23.48 2.59 -26.18
CA LEU A 679 -24.15 2.31 -24.91
C LEU A 679 -25.65 2.50 -25.09
N LEU A 680 -26.43 1.54 -24.62
CA LEU A 680 -27.87 1.51 -24.68
C LEU A 680 -28.44 1.39 -23.26
N GLU A 681 -29.28 2.34 -22.84
CA GLU A 681 -29.93 2.31 -21.53
C GLU A 681 -31.45 2.24 -21.70
N LYS A 682 -32.09 1.30 -20.99
CA LYS A 682 -33.54 1.10 -20.93
C LYS A 682 -33.95 0.83 -19.48
N GLY A 683 -34.52 1.83 -18.80
CA GLY A 683 -34.79 1.80 -17.37
C GLY A 683 -33.52 1.59 -16.57
N GLU A 684 -33.45 0.48 -15.81
CA GLU A 684 -32.23 0.08 -15.10
C GLU A 684 -31.34 -0.89 -15.90
N SER A 685 -31.78 -1.32 -17.08
CA SER A 685 -31.05 -2.25 -17.93
C SER A 685 -30.06 -1.49 -18.80
N LEU A 686 -28.87 -2.08 -18.92
CA LEU A 686 -27.79 -1.57 -19.73
C LEU A 686 -27.39 -2.63 -20.75
N GLY A 687 -27.11 -2.20 -21.97
CA GLY A 687 -26.57 -3.05 -23.02
C GLY A 687 -25.69 -2.25 -23.96
N TYR A 688 -25.08 -2.95 -24.91
CA TYR A 688 -24.20 -2.35 -25.89
C TYR A 688 -24.54 -2.83 -27.29
N TYR A 689 -24.20 -2.01 -28.28
CA TYR A 689 -24.30 -2.36 -29.69
C TYR A 689 -22.99 -2.06 -30.41
N LYS A 690 -22.40 -3.11 -30.99
CA LYS A 690 -21.20 -3.00 -31.81
C LYS A 690 -21.59 -2.69 -33.25
N ILE A 691 -21.19 -1.51 -33.72
CA ILE A 691 -21.65 -0.95 -35.00
C ILE A 691 -21.13 -1.77 -36.18
N SER A 692 -19.83 -2.07 -36.20
CA SER A 692 -19.15 -2.79 -37.29
C SER A 692 -19.68 -4.20 -37.52
N GLU A 693 -20.19 -4.84 -36.47
CA GLU A 693 -20.70 -6.23 -36.51
C GLU A 693 -22.24 -6.31 -36.50
N ALA A 694 -22.92 -5.16 -36.38
CA ALA A 694 -24.36 -5.08 -36.17
C ALA A 694 -24.87 -6.03 -35.07
N LYS A 695 -24.17 -6.03 -33.92
CA LYS A 695 -24.33 -7.03 -32.86
C LYS A 695 -24.60 -6.39 -31.51
N TYR A 696 -25.61 -6.89 -30.81
CA TYR A 696 -25.86 -6.55 -29.40
C TYR A 696 -24.96 -7.33 -28.45
N ILE A 697 -24.51 -6.69 -27.37
CA ILE A 697 -23.65 -7.25 -26.34
C ILE A 697 -24.24 -6.90 -24.96
N GLY A 698 -24.36 -7.89 -24.08
CA GLY A 698 -24.71 -7.65 -22.67
C GLY A 698 -26.13 -7.17 -22.39
N ILE A 699 -27.06 -7.26 -23.35
CA ILE A 699 -28.47 -6.96 -23.08
C ILE A 699 -29.02 -8.02 -22.13
N ASP A 700 -29.50 -7.58 -20.98
CA ASP A 700 -30.26 -8.43 -20.06
C ASP A 700 -31.49 -8.97 -20.80
N SER A 701 -31.50 -10.29 -21.01
CA SER A 701 -32.46 -11.03 -21.83
C SER A 701 -33.83 -11.16 -21.16
N GLY A 702 -34.43 -10.03 -20.77
CA GLY A 702 -35.81 -9.95 -20.30
C GLY A 702 -36.84 -10.11 -21.42
N GLU A 703 -36.45 -9.91 -22.69
CA GLU A 703 -37.30 -10.16 -23.86
C GLU A 703 -36.47 -10.89 -24.94
N LYS A 704 -36.86 -12.14 -25.21
CA LYS A 704 -36.40 -12.96 -26.34
C LYS A 704 -37.06 -12.54 -27.64
#